data_AF-A0A371IZB7-F1
#
_entry.id   AF-A0A371IZB7-F1
#
_cell.length_a   1.000
_cell.length_b   1.000
_cell.length_c   1.000
_cell.angle_alpha   90.00
_cell.angle_beta   90.00
_cell.angle_gamma   90.00
#
_symmetry.space_group_name_H-M   'P 1'
#
loop_
_entity.id
_entity.type
_entity.pdbx_description
1 polymer ?
#
loop_
_entity_poly.entity_id
_entity_poly.type
_entity_poly.pdbx_seq_one_letter_code
_entity_poly.pdbx_strand_id
1 'polypeptide(L)'
;MNYKNLIDSTHYTEVELKKLLELAYKKLKSDTYYDNSNLFLRSEIANNEQQIDSIIEELCYIILNKDTEDKIEVEFYCLPKKLSSTQAHDSNVVCNDLSTSNYTIDKITYFIKLDLKYHILGTLWVLLAGEILLKENSSYIYGRRLHKNFKNNDTRLFKPYHEEYSKWRDKAIKHSEHLLNNNDRCLMISLDIKDYYYSVDIDFEKLRENLQISSNDTFGWEILGISKKSLLIKLTKQIEDITKTYTDKILDLDENYKKKILPIGYMPSNILSNWYLKEFDKSICEEVRPIYYGRYIDDMLIVIPYTHNKKGVNQIDIINKYFCKSNIFTPILAIKNNDSTEYIFFNENDIYSITSDYKLNNIDTEKKLRTCVKNILRLIEPKDIEFKDSISKIVKGKDFKLDDSKIYNKACTIDIKTLSKEKLIALIKLIAIESNIKSDNIERLYALKDKLINNKNVILAIQNTKIKLYDFKPDGSRAIIEKFKNEIKKNASIFRFLPEKDLVVNSFDEEVLEIRYSEGINKIRSIEDFKINKYNLSKFLAQVIYSEKLDSDLYSKDLDEKILSLFSGMNIIEFYILWEKAMICYIMNDNKEYLNKFIKNIDDEITNIRHKEFNLKFNMYKHKNENIIHDILFESLKVHLHYTISMVWGLNDDIFIDKDYPQVKYSSNKDIEDFKNNLRYSNMLRHSYILEPLINYTNIVTHKCMQKILGLDGLNLIKNQFEKDSINFGFKCTKINSNYTYKVIELDDCKLSVCDKDKDICEEKKCIYKISANSKKYTPRYVHLHEIILYQINRNISEGKIISGTNYIREAIKLYKEINNINDEMDLNLFANSFNDNKESDEKNKESNKEIFSDYVNNGKIKRHSVKSNLFDQNEININLLKMNSDKDMSKLKIAIAHIDVLDINYKSSIMKTPILDGNRLQKLYHILNQSVKQGANMILFPELSIPYSWLSVIANFARKHQLAIICGLEHIVYENNIACNYLATILPGKYNDYTYSVVKLRLKNHYAPSEIEMLRGYNINMPIMKYKYNKINKINPAEFVKEYDLFRWNGIDFSCYNCFELSSLNDRGLFMSYVDLLIGSVHNKDVNHYSNIIESLSRDVHCYFAQVNNSKLGDNRIVAPKKTVQKNILQITGGQNDTLLIGEIDILKLREFQLQDYNLQLNDKSYKPTPPEFNKNILKLRMNRPL
;
A
#
# COMPACT_ATOMS: atom_id res chain seq x y z
N MET A 1 26.57 5.19 -10.78
CA MET A 1 27.24 5.01 -9.47
C MET A 1 26.29 4.27 -8.55
N ASN A 2 26.72 3.16 -7.93
CA ASN A 2 25.84 2.33 -7.10
C ASN A 2 25.66 2.98 -5.71
N TYR A 3 24.44 3.38 -5.34
CA TYR A 3 24.14 3.98 -4.03
C TYR A 3 24.56 3.12 -2.84
N LYS A 4 24.61 1.79 -3.01
CA LYS A 4 25.13 0.90 -1.98
C LYS A 4 26.60 1.19 -1.68
N ASN A 5 27.42 1.28 -2.72
CA ASN A 5 28.85 1.62 -2.59
C ASN A 5 29.02 3.02 -2.03
N LEU A 6 28.12 3.95 -2.39
CA LEU A 6 28.11 5.30 -1.85
C LEU A 6 27.89 5.28 -0.33
N ILE A 7 26.79 4.69 0.16
CA ILE A 7 26.47 4.62 1.61
C ILE A 7 27.56 3.90 2.42
N ASP A 8 28.24 2.93 1.81
CA ASP A 8 29.31 2.16 2.45
C ASP A 8 30.68 2.84 2.35
N SER A 9 30.80 3.99 1.68
CA SER A 9 32.03 4.75 1.58
C SER A 9 32.51 5.26 2.94
N THR A 10 33.82 5.38 3.11
CA THR A 10 34.45 5.95 4.30
C THR A 10 34.55 7.47 4.24
N HIS A 11 34.55 8.04 3.03
CA HIS A 11 34.67 9.48 2.76
C HIS A 11 33.69 9.89 1.66
N TYR A 12 33.26 11.15 1.71
CA TYR A 12 32.32 11.72 0.75
C TYR A 12 32.88 13.02 0.20
N THR A 13 33.12 13.03 -1.12
CA THR A 13 33.28 14.28 -1.87
C THR A 13 31.98 15.09 -1.87
N GLU A 14 32.04 16.36 -2.25
CA GLU A 14 30.84 17.21 -2.36
C GLU A 14 29.76 16.58 -3.28
N VAL A 15 30.18 16.04 -4.43
CA VAL A 15 29.27 15.40 -5.40
C VAL A 15 28.61 14.14 -4.82
N GLU A 16 29.37 13.36 -4.05
CA GLU A 16 28.88 12.16 -3.38
C GLU A 16 27.90 12.50 -2.25
N LEU A 17 28.19 13.55 -1.47
CA LEU A 17 27.32 14.03 -0.41
C LEU A 17 25.99 14.56 -0.96
N LYS A 18 26.01 15.35 -2.06
CA LYS A 18 24.79 15.79 -2.75
C LYS A 18 23.91 14.62 -3.16
N LYS A 19 24.49 13.58 -3.75
CA LYS A 19 23.75 12.35 -4.13
C LYS A 19 23.17 11.61 -2.92
N LEU A 20 23.85 11.61 -1.78
CA LEU A 20 23.31 11.05 -0.53
C LEU A 20 22.14 11.84 0.02
N LEU A 21 22.20 13.17 -0.03
CA LEU A 21 21.10 14.06 0.38
C LEU A 21 19.88 13.90 -0.55
N GLU A 22 20.09 13.82 -1.87
CA GLU A 22 19.04 13.50 -2.83
C GLU A 22 18.38 12.14 -2.52
N LEU A 23 19.19 11.11 -2.22
CA LEU A 23 18.66 9.81 -1.84
C LEU A 23 17.87 9.89 -0.53
N ALA A 24 18.39 10.58 0.49
CA ALA A 24 17.71 10.76 1.78
C ALA A 24 16.36 11.44 1.60
N TYR A 25 16.28 12.49 0.77
CA TYR A 25 15.02 13.14 0.45
C TYR A 25 14.03 12.20 -0.27
N LYS A 26 14.47 11.45 -1.30
CA LYS A 26 13.61 10.48 -2.00
C LYS A 26 13.03 9.44 -1.03
N LYS A 27 13.83 8.95 -0.08
CA LYS A 27 13.42 8.00 0.95
C LYS A 27 12.42 8.62 1.93
N LEU A 28 12.68 9.85 2.39
CA LEU A 28 11.77 10.61 3.25
C LEU A 28 10.41 10.81 2.57
N LYS A 29 10.42 11.31 1.33
CA LYS A 29 9.24 11.53 0.52
C LYS A 29 8.43 10.25 0.33
N SER A 30 9.11 9.14 0.03
CA SER A 30 8.43 7.86 -0.17
C SER A 30 7.81 7.31 1.11
N ASP A 31 8.50 7.36 2.25
CA ASP A 31 7.93 6.91 3.52
C ASP A 31 6.70 7.75 3.92
N THR A 32 6.79 9.08 3.77
CA THR A 32 5.67 10.02 4.01
C THR A 32 4.51 9.82 3.03
N TYR A 33 4.76 9.42 1.79
CA TYR A 33 3.71 9.11 0.82
C TYR A 33 2.83 7.95 1.27
N TYR A 34 3.45 6.89 1.83
CA TYR A 34 2.73 5.72 2.35
C TYR A 34 2.16 5.91 3.76
N ASP A 35 2.62 6.92 4.50
CA ASP A 35 2.03 7.29 5.79
C ASP A 35 0.71 8.06 5.58
N ASN A 36 -0.38 7.49 6.10
CA ASN A 36 -1.72 8.09 6.08
C ASN A 36 -2.07 8.80 7.40
N SER A 37 -1.21 8.71 8.42
CA SER A 37 -1.49 9.22 9.76
C SER A 37 -0.98 10.64 10.03
N ASN A 38 0.11 11.05 9.36
CA ASN A 38 0.75 12.35 9.54
C ASN A 38 0.66 13.19 8.25
N LEU A 39 -0.36 14.07 8.17
CA LEU A 39 -0.49 15.03 7.06
C LEU A 39 0.48 16.22 7.19
N PHE A 40 1.03 16.50 8.38
CA PHE A 40 1.92 17.64 8.60
C PHE A 40 3.28 17.47 7.91
N LEU A 41 3.90 16.30 8.00
CA LEU A 41 5.14 16.06 7.26
C LEU A 41 4.92 16.02 5.74
N ARG A 42 3.74 15.56 5.30
CA ARG A 42 3.35 15.61 3.89
C ARG A 42 3.25 17.06 3.41
N SER A 43 2.68 17.95 4.22
CA SER A 43 2.57 19.36 3.85
C SER A 43 3.92 20.04 3.80
N GLU A 44 4.80 19.76 4.75
CA GLU A 44 6.17 20.27 4.79
C GLU A 44 6.95 19.91 3.53
N ILE A 45 6.84 18.65 3.06
CA ILE A 45 7.46 18.20 1.81
C ILE A 45 6.87 18.93 0.61
N ALA A 46 5.54 18.99 0.52
CA ALA A 46 4.87 19.58 -0.63
C ALA A 46 5.18 21.07 -0.79
N ASN A 47 5.21 21.83 0.31
CA ASN A 47 5.49 23.27 0.30
C ASN A 47 6.92 23.62 -0.11
N ASN A 48 7.89 22.74 0.15
CA ASN A 48 9.31 23.01 -0.08
C ASN A 48 9.89 22.33 -1.34
N GLU A 49 9.15 21.43 -2.01
CA GLU A 49 9.65 20.67 -3.16
C GLU A 49 10.20 21.55 -4.29
N GLN A 50 9.59 22.70 -4.56
CA GLN A 50 10.08 23.62 -5.61
C GLN A 50 11.51 24.10 -5.37
N GLN A 51 11.96 24.15 -4.12
CA GLN A 51 13.28 24.62 -3.72
C GLN A 51 14.20 23.47 -3.29
N ILE A 52 13.80 22.21 -3.51
CA ILE A 52 14.51 21.06 -2.93
C ILE A 52 15.97 20.97 -3.38
N ASP A 53 16.26 21.27 -4.65
CA ASP A 53 17.64 21.23 -5.16
C ASP A 53 18.50 22.30 -4.48
N SER A 54 17.96 23.50 -4.27
CA SER A 54 18.61 24.58 -3.50
C SER A 54 18.81 24.18 -2.03
N ILE A 55 17.81 23.57 -1.40
CA ILE A 55 17.90 23.06 -0.03
C ILE A 55 19.01 22.00 0.08
N ILE A 56 19.14 21.11 -0.90
CA ILE A 56 20.20 20.08 -0.93
C ILE A 56 21.58 20.73 -1.09
N GLU A 57 21.71 21.75 -1.94
CA GLU A 57 22.95 22.51 -2.09
C GLU A 57 23.35 23.24 -0.80
N GLU A 58 22.39 23.91 -0.16
CA GLU A 58 22.57 24.59 1.13
C GLU A 58 23.01 23.60 2.22
N LEU A 59 22.32 22.45 2.33
CA LEU A 59 22.67 21.39 3.28
C LEU A 59 24.08 20.85 3.04
N CYS A 60 24.45 20.62 1.78
CA CYS A 60 25.79 20.18 1.43
C CYS A 60 26.85 21.20 1.85
N TYR A 61 26.60 22.49 1.61
CA TYR A 61 27.48 23.58 2.03
C TYR A 61 27.61 23.65 3.56
N ILE A 62 26.49 23.58 4.29
CA ILE A 62 26.47 23.62 5.76
C ILE A 62 27.26 22.45 6.35
N ILE A 63 27.05 21.23 5.85
CA ILE A 63 27.75 20.03 6.34
C ILE A 63 29.27 20.17 6.19
N LEU A 64 29.71 20.71 5.04
CA LEU A 64 31.13 20.83 4.70
C LEU A 64 31.83 22.01 5.38
N ASN A 65 31.15 23.15 5.52
CA ASN A 65 31.82 24.42 5.85
C ASN A 65 31.44 25.03 7.20
N LYS A 66 30.34 24.61 7.83
CA LYS A 66 29.90 25.16 9.13
C LYS A 66 30.09 24.15 10.26
N ASP A 67 30.57 24.65 11.38
CA ASP A 67 30.32 24.03 12.68
C ASP A 67 28.89 24.37 13.07
N THR A 68 28.02 23.35 13.11
CA THR A 68 26.58 23.50 13.27
C THR A 68 26.25 23.98 14.69
N GLU A 69 26.24 25.30 14.92
CA GLU A 69 25.86 25.93 16.19
C GLU A 69 24.54 26.74 16.12
N ASP A 70 23.84 26.73 14.98
CA ASP A 70 22.55 27.42 14.86
C ASP A 70 21.51 26.75 15.77
N LYS A 71 20.81 27.55 16.57
CA LYS A 71 19.74 27.10 17.46
C LYS A 71 18.60 26.50 16.63
N ILE A 72 18.38 25.18 16.77
CA ILE A 72 17.34 24.47 16.02
C ILE A 72 15.96 24.83 16.59
N GLU A 73 15.10 25.39 15.75
CA GLU A 73 13.71 25.64 16.10
C GLU A 73 12.88 24.35 15.93
N VAL A 74 12.37 23.85 17.05
CA VAL A 74 11.50 22.67 17.10
C VAL A 74 10.15 23.08 17.63
N GLU A 75 9.06 22.79 16.93
CA GLU A 75 7.68 23.00 17.38
C GLU A 75 6.89 21.68 17.37
N PHE A 76 5.61 21.71 17.69
CA PHE A 76 4.75 20.54 17.63
C PHE A 76 3.29 20.87 17.28
N TYR A 77 2.65 19.91 16.63
CA TYR A 77 1.20 19.81 16.50
C TYR A 77 0.63 18.85 17.53
N CYS A 78 -0.65 18.98 17.87
CA CYS A 78 -1.35 18.12 18.82
C CYS A 78 -2.63 17.57 18.18
N LEU A 79 -2.82 16.26 18.20
CA LEU A 79 -4.06 15.61 17.70
C LEU A 79 -4.65 14.66 18.74
N PRO A 80 -5.97 14.47 18.77
CA PRO A 80 -6.61 13.62 19.77
C PRO A 80 -6.34 12.14 19.46
N LYS A 81 -6.06 11.34 20.50
CA LYS A 81 -5.83 9.89 20.41
C LYS A 81 -6.92 9.07 21.04
N LYS A 82 -7.51 9.54 22.15
CA LYS A 82 -8.62 8.88 22.84
C LYS A 82 -9.55 9.93 23.42
N LEU A 83 -10.83 9.74 23.17
CA LEU A 83 -11.93 10.50 23.73
C LEU A 83 -12.80 9.54 24.55
N SER A 84 -13.50 10.06 25.57
CA SER A 84 -14.45 9.29 26.36
C SER A 84 -15.73 10.08 26.54
N SER A 85 -16.88 9.41 26.39
CA SER A 85 -18.18 10.00 26.73
C SER A 85 -18.22 10.35 28.22
N THR A 86 -18.80 11.50 28.55
CA THR A 86 -19.08 11.88 29.96
C THR A 86 -20.43 11.38 30.45
N GLN A 87 -21.26 10.80 29.58
CA GLN A 87 -22.54 10.22 29.96
C GLN A 87 -22.32 8.82 30.54
N ALA A 88 -22.44 8.72 31.87
CA ALA A 88 -22.56 7.43 32.54
C ALA A 88 -23.97 6.89 32.29
N HIS A 89 -24.11 5.98 31.31
CA HIS A 89 -25.36 5.23 31.17
C HIS A 89 -25.42 4.17 32.27
N ASP A 90 -26.62 3.94 32.83
CA ASP A 90 -26.88 2.76 33.64
C ASP A 90 -26.48 1.52 32.82
N SER A 91 -25.77 0.56 33.44
CA SER A 91 -25.34 -0.69 32.80
C SER A 91 -26.47 -1.48 32.10
N ASN A 92 -27.74 -1.20 32.45
CA ASN A 92 -28.91 -1.83 31.84
C ASN A 92 -29.50 -1.03 30.66
N VAL A 93 -28.90 0.10 30.27
CA VAL A 93 -29.37 0.96 29.18
C VAL A 93 -28.41 0.85 28.00
N VAL A 94 -28.89 0.23 26.91
CA VAL A 94 -28.21 0.22 25.61
C VAL A 94 -28.87 1.26 24.71
N CYS A 95 -28.10 2.21 24.19
CA CYS A 95 -28.59 3.27 23.31
C CYS A 95 -28.09 3.06 21.88
N ASN A 96 -28.92 3.44 20.90
CA ASN A 96 -28.53 3.50 19.49
C ASN A 96 -27.95 4.87 19.09
N ASP A 97 -27.85 5.82 20.03
CA ASP A 97 -27.10 7.05 19.83
C ASP A 97 -25.61 6.76 19.92
N LEU A 98 -24.99 6.62 18.75
CA LEU A 98 -23.57 6.37 18.62
C LEU A 98 -22.73 7.64 18.84
N SER A 99 -23.35 8.81 19.02
CA SER A 99 -22.69 10.11 18.97
C SER A 99 -22.99 10.99 20.17
N THR A 100 -22.09 10.99 21.16
CA THR A 100 -22.23 11.87 22.31
C THR A 100 -21.63 13.25 22.04
N SER A 101 -22.41 14.31 22.21
CA SER A 101 -21.91 15.69 22.17
C SER A 101 -21.08 16.06 23.40
N ASN A 102 -21.31 15.40 24.55
CA ASN A 102 -20.55 15.61 25.77
C ASN A 102 -19.47 14.53 25.94
N TYR A 103 -18.20 14.94 25.85
CA TYR A 103 -17.05 14.04 25.94
C TYR A 103 -15.82 14.76 26.51
N THR A 104 -14.88 13.99 27.05
CA THR A 104 -13.56 14.44 27.51
C THR A 104 -12.47 14.00 26.55
N ILE A 105 -11.38 14.76 26.51
CA ILE A 105 -10.17 14.39 25.80
C ILE A 105 -9.23 13.69 26.79
N ASP A 106 -9.14 12.37 26.68
CA ASP A 106 -8.36 11.54 27.61
C ASP A 106 -6.90 11.43 27.18
N LYS A 107 -6.62 11.56 25.88
CA LYS A 107 -5.27 11.37 25.36
C LYS A 107 -5.03 12.14 24.07
N ILE A 108 -3.83 12.69 23.95
CA ILE A 108 -3.34 13.42 22.78
C ILE A 108 -2.03 12.84 22.26
N THR A 109 -1.72 13.13 21.00
CA THR A 109 -0.46 12.77 20.34
C THR A 109 0.21 14.04 19.82
N TYR A 110 1.49 14.18 20.12
CA TYR A 110 2.31 15.29 19.65
C TYR A 110 3.09 14.91 18.40
N PHE A 111 2.90 15.62 17.30
CA PHE A 111 3.70 15.46 16.09
C PHE A 111 4.74 16.57 16.03
N ILE A 112 6.01 16.23 15.77
CA ILE A 112 7.05 17.24 15.61
C ILE A 112 6.76 18.14 14.40
N LYS A 113 6.96 19.44 14.56
CA LYS A 113 7.00 20.43 13.49
C LYS A 113 8.44 20.93 13.38
N LEU A 114 9.04 20.69 12.23
CA LEU A 114 10.47 20.89 12.00
C LEU A 114 10.67 21.20 10.52
N ASP A 115 11.59 22.10 10.21
CA ASP A 115 11.97 22.43 8.83
C ASP A 115 12.41 21.17 8.07
N LEU A 116 11.97 21.04 6.80
CA LEU A 116 12.32 19.94 5.89
C LEU A 116 13.82 19.59 5.90
N LYS A 117 14.70 20.59 6.02
CA LYS A 117 16.17 20.43 6.10
C LYS A 117 16.56 19.37 7.13
N TYR A 118 16.01 19.46 8.34
CA TYR A 118 16.35 18.56 9.43
C TYR A 118 15.69 17.18 9.30
N HIS A 119 14.55 17.08 8.61
CA HIS A 119 13.97 15.80 8.23
C HIS A 119 14.85 15.05 7.21
N ILE A 120 15.44 15.77 6.24
CA ILE A 120 16.40 15.20 5.27
C ILE A 120 17.64 14.71 6.01
N LEU A 121 18.23 15.52 6.89
CA LEU A 121 19.41 15.14 7.67
C LEU A 121 19.13 13.97 8.62
N GLY A 122 17.98 13.94 9.28
CA GLY A 122 17.54 12.79 10.08
C GLY A 122 17.41 11.52 9.24
N THR A 123 16.92 11.63 8.00
CA THR A 123 16.82 10.48 7.08
C THR A 123 18.20 10.03 6.59
N LEU A 124 19.12 10.95 6.33
CA LEU A 124 20.52 10.65 6.03
C LEU A 124 21.18 9.91 7.20
N TRP A 125 20.93 10.32 8.44
CA TRP A 125 21.41 9.60 9.61
C TRP A 125 20.86 8.17 9.66
N VAL A 126 19.57 7.95 9.36
CA VAL A 126 18.99 6.60 9.28
C VAL A 126 19.70 5.74 8.23
N LEU A 127 20.04 6.30 7.06
CA LEU A 127 20.77 5.59 6.01
C LEU A 127 22.18 5.16 6.45
N LEU A 128 22.87 6.00 7.23
CA LEU A 128 24.27 5.77 7.63
C LEU A 128 24.40 4.97 8.94
N ALA A 129 23.56 5.25 9.93
CA ALA A 129 23.62 4.68 11.28
C ALA A 129 22.68 3.49 11.49
N GLY A 130 21.55 3.43 10.76
CA GLY A 130 20.47 2.51 11.06
C GLY A 130 20.85 1.03 11.00
N GLU A 131 21.66 0.63 10.01
CA GLU A 131 22.14 -0.76 9.93
C GLU A 131 23.15 -1.08 11.03
N ILE A 132 24.03 -0.14 11.37
CA ILE A 132 25.04 -0.31 12.44
C ILE A 132 24.34 -0.61 13.76
N LEU A 133 23.32 0.18 14.10
CA LEU A 133 22.59 0.07 15.37
C LEU A 133 21.72 -1.19 15.45
N LEU A 134 21.22 -1.68 14.32
CA LEU A 134 20.25 -2.79 14.27
C LEU A 134 20.86 -4.14 13.83
N LYS A 135 22.17 -4.20 13.53
CA LYS A 135 22.87 -5.39 12.99
C LYS A 135 22.65 -6.66 13.82
N GLU A 136 22.72 -6.54 15.14
CA GLU A 136 22.70 -7.68 16.08
C GLU A 136 21.29 -8.18 16.44
N ASN A 137 20.23 -7.42 16.15
CA ASN A 137 18.89 -7.64 16.71
C ASN A 137 17.79 -7.96 15.68
N SER A 138 18.17 -8.34 14.46
CA SER A 138 17.22 -8.39 13.34
C SER A 138 16.25 -9.60 13.35
N SER A 139 16.44 -10.60 14.22
CA SER A 139 15.62 -11.82 14.21
C SER A 139 14.25 -11.65 14.87
N TYR A 140 14.14 -10.81 15.91
CA TYR A 140 12.91 -10.66 16.72
C TYR A 140 12.16 -9.34 16.48
N ILE A 141 12.77 -8.39 15.76
CA ILE A 141 12.17 -7.09 15.45
C ILE A 141 11.43 -7.13 14.11
N TYR A 142 10.15 -6.80 14.13
CA TYR A 142 9.27 -6.73 12.96
C TYR A 142 8.85 -5.28 12.64
N GLY A 143 8.64 -4.46 13.66
CA GLY A 143 8.25 -3.05 13.50
C GLY A 143 9.39 -2.18 12.97
N ARG A 144 9.10 -1.32 11.97
CA ARG A 144 10.02 -0.31 11.42
C ARG A 144 11.42 -0.84 11.08
N ARG A 145 11.48 -2.05 10.53
CA ARG A 145 12.72 -2.68 10.08
C ARG A 145 13.17 -2.09 8.74
N LEU A 146 14.46 -1.81 8.60
CA LEU A 146 15.05 -1.38 7.33
C LEU A 146 14.80 -2.41 6.21
N HIS A 147 14.45 -1.92 5.03
CA HIS A 147 14.24 -2.76 3.85
C HIS A 147 15.57 -3.41 3.42
N LYS A 148 15.60 -4.66 2.93
CA LYS A 148 16.87 -5.34 2.57
C LYS A 148 17.68 -4.54 1.54
N ASN A 149 16.99 -3.88 0.62
CA ASN A 149 17.57 -3.08 -0.44
C ASN A 149 17.48 -1.57 -0.15
N PHE A 150 17.39 -1.16 1.13
CA PHE A 150 17.26 0.26 1.48
C PHE A 150 18.45 1.11 1.00
N LYS A 151 19.64 0.52 0.89
CA LYS A 151 20.84 1.15 0.33
C LYS A 151 20.87 1.20 -1.20
N ASN A 152 20.03 0.40 -1.86
CA ASN A 152 19.89 0.45 -3.31
C ASN A 152 18.92 1.57 -3.69
N ASN A 153 18.74 1.73 -4.99
CA ASN A 153 17.83 2.69 -5.60
C ASN A 153 16.33 2.42 -5.41
N ASP A 154 15.96 1.50 -4.52
CA ASP A 154 14.56 1.30 -4.12
C ASP A 154 14.04 2.61 -3.49
N THR A 155 12.77 2.95 -3.63
CA THR A 155 12.19 4.12 -2.92
C THR A 155 11.93 3.82 -1.45
N ARG A 156 11.85 2.54 -1.07
CA ARG A 156 11.53 2.11 0.30
C ARG A 156 12.72 2.23 1.25
N LEU A 157 12.49 2.89 2.39
CA LEU A 157 13.44 2.95 3.50
C LEU A 157 13.22 1.80 4.48
N PHE A 158 11.97 1.66 4.95
CA PHE A 158 11.53 0.59 5.82
C PHE A 158 10.74 -0.47 5.05
N LYS A 159 10.60 -1.67 5.63
CA LYS A 159 9.68 -2.68 5.13
C LYS A 159 8.22 -2.24 5.32
N PRO A 160 7.28 -2.68 4.44
CA PRO A 160 5.87 -2.34 4.58
C PRO A 160 5.26 -2.80 5.91
N TYR A 161 4.56 -1.89 6.59
CA TYR A 161 3.91 -2.10 7.90
C TYR A 161 3.01 -3.35 7.92
N HIS A 162 2.10 -3.46 6.95
CA HIS A 162 1.05 -4.50 6.95
C HIS A 162 1.62 -5.91 6.76
N GLU A 163 2.72 -6.05 6.00
CA GLU A 163 3.40 -7.32 5.80
C GLU A 163 4.12 -7.79 7.06
N GLU A 164 4.90 -6.90 7.70
CA GLU A 164 5.69 -7.28 8.87
C GLU A 164 4.81 -7.50 10.10
N TYR A 165 3.73 -6.72 10.28
CA TYR A 165 2.75 -6.96 11.34
C TYR A 165 2.07 -8.32 11.19
N SER A 166 1.68 -8.68 9.96
CA SER A 166 1.09 -10.00 9.68
C SER A 166 2.10 -11.13 9.97
N LYS A 167 3.36 -10.99 9.51
CA LYS A 167 4.42 -11.98 9.78
C LYS A 167 4.70 -12.15 11.28
N TRP A 168 4.76 -11.05 12.03
CA TRP A 168 4.97 -11.05 13.48
C TRP A 168 3.91 -11.87 14.23
N ARG A 169 2.64 -11.60 13.93
CA ARG A 169 1.50 -12.32 14.50
C ARG A 169 1.44 -13.78 14.06
N ASP A 170 1.55 -14.03 12.76
CA ASP A 170 1.34 -15.36 12.17
C ASP A 170 2.45 -16.34 12.59
N LYS A 171 3.68 -15.87 12.82
CA LYS A 171 4.76 -16.71 13.37
C LYS A 171 4.48 -17.13 14.81
N ALA A 172 3.97 -16.25 15.67
CA ALA A 172 3.59 -16.60 17.04
C ALA A 172 2.54 -17.72 17.04
N ILE A 173 1.54 -17.60 16.17
CA ILE A 173 0.50 -18.62 15.99
C ILE A 173 1.09 -19.95 15.49
N LYS A 174 1.96 -19.90 14.47
CA LYS A 174 2.59 -21.11 13.92
C LYS A 174 3.43 -21.86 14.95
N HIS A 175 4.16 -21.16 15.81
CA HIS A 175 4.92 -21.79 16.91
C HIS A 175 3.99 -22.38 17.98
N SER A 176 2.87 -21.73 18.27
CA SER A 176 1.84 -22.27 19.16
C SER A 176 1.22 -23.56 18.59
N GLU A 177 0.90 -23.56 17.29
CA GLU A 177 0.40 -24.76 16.58
C GLU A 177 1.41 -25.92 16.58
N HIS A 178 2.70 -25.61 16.38
CA HIS A 178 3.75 -26.62 16.41
C HIS A 178 3.84 -27.33 17.77
N LEU A 179 3.79 -26.59 18.88
CA LEU A 179 3.74 -27.19 20.22
C LEU A 179 2.51 -28.08 20.42
N LEU A 180 1.33 -27.60 20.03
CA LEU A 180 0.10 -28.36 20.15
C LEU A 180 0.10 -29.64 19.30
N ASN A 181 0.77 -29.62 18.14
CA ASN A 181 0.94 -30.81 17.31
C ASN A 181 1.89 -31.84 17.93
N ASN A 182 2.84 -31.39 18.75
CA ASN A 182 3.73 -32.26 19.53
C ASN A 182 3.11 -32.67 20.87
N ASN A 183 1.82 -32.39 21.07
CA ASN A 183 1.06 -32.68 22.29
C ASN A 183 1.55 -31.90 23.53
N ASP A 184 2.15 -30.72 23.33
CA ASP A 184 2.63 -29.84 24.39
C ASP A 184 1.64 -28.69 24.67
N ARG A 185 1.38 -28.42 25.96
CA ARG A 185 0.60 -27.24 26.39
C ARG A 185 1.42 -25.97 26.19
N CYS A 186 0.78 -24.92 25.69
CA CYS A 186 1.42 -23.68 25.25
C CYS A 186 0.77 -22.44 25.86
N LEU A 187 1.57 -21.49 26.33
CA LEU A 187 1.13 -20.15 26.66
C LEU A 187 1.62 -19.16 25.61
N MET A 188 0.69 -18.41 25.03
CA MET A 188 1.02 -17.22 24.24
C MET A 188 0.69 -15.96 25.07
N ILE A 189 1.67 -15.07 25.21
CA ILE A 189 1.61 -13.86 26.03
C ILE A 189 1.70 -12.65 25.10
N SER A 190 0.74 -11.74 25.23
CA SER A 190 0.74 -10.44 24.55
C SER A 190 1.02 -9.33 25.56
N LEU A 191 1.96 -8.43 25.24
CA LEU A 191 2.36 -7.30 26.08
C LEU A 191 2.38 -6.01 25.25
N ASP A 192 2.16 -4.87 25.90
CA ASP A 192 2.21 -3.51 25.32
C ASP A 192 2.88 -2.54 26.32
N ILE A 193 3.79 -1.69 25.83
CA ILE A 193 4.47 -0.69 26.67
C ILE A 193 3.65 0.61 26.71
N LYS A 194 3.31 1.07 27.92
CA LYS A 194 2.55 2.31 28.14
C LYS A 194 3.36 3.55 27.71
N ASP A 195 2.78 4.33 26.79
CA ASP A 195 3.27 5.63 26.36
C ASP A 195 4.72 5.64 25.86
N TYR A 196 5.11 4.57 25.15
CA TYR A 196 6.49 4.27 24.79
C TYR A 196 7.32 5.49 24.34
N TYR A 197 6.86 6.24 23.34
CA TYR A 197 7.60 7.40 22.79
C TYR A 197 7.87 8.52 23.80
N TYR A 198 6.99 8.72 24.78
CA TYR A 198 7.14 9.72 25.84
C TYR A 198 7.84 9.17 27.09
N SER A 199 7.80 7.84 27.27
CA SER A 199 8.40 7.13 28.40
C SER A 199 9.90 6.85 28.19
N VAL A 200 10.39 6.80 26.95
CA VAL A 200 11.82 6.59 26.62
C VAL A 200 12.70 7.78 26.99
N ASP A 201 13.93 7.49 27.44
CA ASP A 201 15.01 8.46 27.63
C ASP A 201 16.28 8.00 26.90
N ILE A 202 16.65 8.66 25.80
CA ILE A 202 17.76 8.23 24.95
C ILE A 202 19.10 8.62 25.55
N ASP A 203 19.93 7.62 25.82
CA ASP A 203 21.33 7.79 26.21
C ASP A 203 22.21 8.01 24.97
N PHE A 204 22.42 9.28 24.61
CA PHE A 204 23.24 9.64 23.44
C PHE A 204 24.73 9.33 23.60
N GLU A 205 25.25 9.23 24.83
CA GLU A 205 26.64 8.82 25.04
C GLU A 205 26.80 7.33 24.69
N LYS A 206 25.91 6.48 25.21
CA LYS A 206 25.88 5.07 24.82
C LYS A 206 25.61 4.87 23.32
N LEU A 207 24.78 5.73 22.73
CA LEU A 207 24.52 5.71 21.29
C LEU A 207 25.79 6.00 20.47
N ARG A 208 26.57 7.01 20.87
CA ARG A 208 27.87 7.35 20.24
C ARG A 208 28.87 6.20 20.35
N GLU A 209 28.96 5.57 21.52
CA GLU A 209 29.79 4.37 21.72
C GLU A 209 29.40 3.24 20.77
N ASN A 210 28.09 2.94 20.63
CA ASN A 210 27.62 1.90 19.72
C ASN A 210 27.84 2.24 18.24
N LEU A 211 27.92 3.53 17.89
CA LEU A 211 28.30 4.00 16.57
C LEU A 211 29.82 4.10 16.35
N GLN A 212 30.63 3.84 17.39
CA GLN A 212 32.09 3.96 17.37
C GLN A 212 32.56 5.37 16.97
N ILE A 213 31.90 6.39 17.51
CA ILE A 213 32.21 7.81 17.34
C ILE A 213 32.39 8.49 18.70
N SER A 214 33.29 9.47 18.80
CA SER A 214 33.51 10.25 20.02
C SER A 214 33.15 11.73 19.80
N SER A 215 32.64 12.37 20.86
CA SER A 215 32.43 13.83 20.90
C SER A 215 33.74 14.62 20.81
N ASN A 216 34.87 13.98 21.15
CA ASN A 216 36.21 14.57 21.10
C ASN A 216 36.97 14.25 19.80
N ASP A 217 36.40 13.45 18.91
CA ASP A 217 37.02 13.20 17.60
C ASP A 217 37.06 14.53 16.84
N THR A 218 38.26 15.01 16.49
CA THR A 218 38.42 16.29 15.81
C THR A 218 37.79 16.25 14.43
N PHE A 219 37.14 17.36 14.05
CA PHE A 219 36.65 17.60 12.69
C PHE A 219 37.85 17.76 11.75
N GLY A 220 38.46 16.64 11.35
CA GLY A 220 39.47 16.65 10.30
C GLY A 220 38.79 16.91 8.97
N TRP A 221 38.88 18.14 8.46
CA TRP A 221 38.65 18.40 7.05
C TRP A 221 39.81 17.79 6.27
N GLU A 222 39.51 16.85 5.38
CA GLU A 222 40.46 16.43 4.37
C GLU A 222 40.24 17.32 3.15
N ILE A 223 41.31 17.63 2.41
CA ILE A 223 41.33 18.52 1.22
C ILE A 223 40.27 18.13 0.15
N LEU A 224 39.64 16.94 0.27
CA LEU A 224 38.75 16.34 -0.72
C LEU A 224 37.32 16.02 -0.22
N GLY A 225 36.91 16.29 1.03
CA GLY A 225 35.56 15.97 1.49
C GLY A 225 35.35 15.80 3.01
N ILE A 226 34.28 15.08 3.40
CA ILE A 226 33.95 14.75 4.80
C ILE A 226 34.01 13.24 5.05
N SER A 227 34.63 12.83 6.16
CA SER A 227 34.62 11.43 6.58
C SER A 227 33.24 10.99 7.08
N LYS A 228 32.89 9.71 6.89
CA LYS A 228 31.63 9.15 7.39
C LYS A 228 31.49 9.27 8.92
N LYS A 229 32.60 9.16 9.66
CA LYS A 229 32.61 9.33 11.12
C LYS A 229 32.26 10.77 11.52
N SER A 230 32.94 11.75 10.92
CA SER A 230 32.68 13.17 11.17
C SER A 230 31.24 13.56 10.83
N LEU A 231 30.71 13.05 9.71
CA LEU A 231 29.31 13.25 9.33
C LEU A 231 28.34 12.64 10.35
N LEU A 232 28.58 11.41 10.81
CA LEU A 232 27.77 10.75 11.84
C LEU A 232 27.79 11.51 13.17
N ILE A 233 28.92 12.11 13.56
CA ILE A 233 29.03 12.95 14.76
C ILE A 233 28.11 14.16 14.65
N LYS A 234 28.21 14.94 13.55
CA LYS A 234 27.34 16.12 13.32
C LYS A 234 25.85 15.73 13.35
N LEU A 235 25.48 14.69 12.60
CA LEU A 235 24.09 14.24 12.51
C LEU A 235 23.55 13.72 13.85
N THR A 236 24.34 12.96 14.61
CA THR A 236 23.92 12.43 15.91
C THR A 236 23.75 13.55 16.94
N LYS A 237 24.63 14.56 16.92
CA LYS A 237 24.51 15.76 17.74
C LYS A 237 23.23 16.53 17.43
N GLN A 238 22.92 16.73 16.15
CA GLN A 238 21.67 17.37 15.73
C GLN A 238 20.42 16.63 16.23
N ILE A 239 20.41 15.30 16.12
CA ILE A 239 19.29 14.48 16.63
C ILE A 239 19.16 14.65 18.15
N GLU A 240 20.28 14.66 18.88
CA GLU A 240 20.26 14.93 20.32
C GLU A 240 19.63 16.29 20.65
N ASP A 241 20.05 17.35 19.97
CA ASP A 241 19.55 18.70 20.22
C ASP A 241 18.06 18.83 19.86
N ILE A 242 17.60 18.19 18.78
CA ILE A 242 16.18 18.10 18.43
C ILE A 242 15.39 17.36 19.51
N THR A 243 15.84 16.17 19.94
CA THR A 243 15.12 15.38 20.96
C THR A 243 15.04 16.11 22.30
N LYS A 244 16.10 16.80 22.70
CA LYS A 244 16.14 17.63 23.90
C LYS A 244 15.14 18.79 23.81
N THR A 245 15.20 19.57 22.72
CA THR A 245 14.33 20.74 22.53
C THR A 245 12.86 20.33 22.44
N TYR A 246 12.56 19.22 21.75
CA TYR A 246 11.23 18.63 21.69
C TYR A 246 10.71 18.23 23.07
N THR A 247 11.56 17.59 23.88
CA THR A 247 11.22 17.20 25.26
C THR A 247 10.91 18.43 26.11
N ASP A 248 11.80 19.43 26.09
CA ASP A 248 11.67 20.66 26.87
C ASP A 248 10.43 21.49 26.52
N LYS A 249 9.86 21.33 25.32
CA LYS A 249 8.63 22.01 24.88
C LYS A 249 7.35 21.28 25.29
N ILE A 250 7.39 19.96 25.41
CA ILE A 250 6.18 19.14 25.62
C ILE A 250 6.01 18.75 27.08
N LEU A 251 7.09 18.32 27.75
CA LEU A 251 7.03 17.77 29.09
C LEU A 251 7.34 18.82 30.15
N ASP A 252 6.55 18.81 31.23
CA ASP A 252 6.85 19.53 32.46
C ASP A 252 7.70 18.62 33.36
N LEU A 253 9.01 18.79 33.31
CA LEU A 253 9.96 17.97 34.08
C LEU A 253 10.53 18.76 35.25
N ASP A 254 10.88 18.07 36.34
CA ASP A 254 11.68 18.65 37.43
C ASP A 254 12.98 19.28 36.88
N GLU A 255 13.37 20.44 37.41
CA GLU A 255 14.54 21.21 36.92
C GLU A 255 15.85 20.40 36.93
N ASN A 256 15.95 19.40 37.81
CA ASN A 256 17.13 18.55 37.92
C ASN A 256 17.15 17.39 36.91
N TYR A 257 16.09 17.22 36.11
CA TYR A 257 15.93 16.09 35.21
C TYR A 257 15.73 16.51 33.76
N LYS A 258 16.69 16.14 32.91
CA LYS A 258 16.68 16.44 31.46
C LYS A 258 16.55 15.17 30.65
N LYS A 259 15.31 14.82 30.34
CA LYS A 259 14.97 13.64 29.54
C LYS A 259 15.12 13.93 28.05
N LYS A 260 15.37 12.90 27.25
CA LYS A 260 15.44 12.97 25.78
C LYS A 260 14.48 11.95 25.17
N ILE A 261 13.22 12.35 24.99
CA ILE A 261 12.16 11.49 24.48
C ILE A 261 12.22 11.35 22.95
N LEU A 262 11.41 10.45 22.38
CA LEU A 262 11.36 10.20 20.94
C LEU A 262 10.28 11.06 20.25
N PRO A 263 10.64 11.95 19.32
CA PRO A 263 9.66 12.73 18.56
C PRO A 263 8.87 11.87 17.58
N ILE A 264 7.55 12.00 17.58
CA ILE A 264 6.66 11.33 16.61
C ILE A 264 6.63 12.16 15.32
N GLY A 265 6.83 11.51 14.17
CA GLY A 265 6.99 12.16 12.87
C GLY A 265 8.44 12.41 12.45
N TYR A 266 9.43 12.00 13.26
CA TYR A 266 10.86 12.13 12.94
C TYR A 266 11.49 10.77 12.60
N MET A 267 12.15 10.66 11.44
CA MET A 267 12.66 9.38 10.92
C MET A 267 13.64 8.65 11.86
N PRO A 268 14.61 9.32 12.51
CA PRO A 268 15.48 8.70 13.51
C PRO A 268 14.76 7.97 14.64
N SER A 269 13.57 8.44 15.07
CA SER A 269 12.79 7.80 16.13
C SER A 269 12.41 6.35 15.82
N ASN A 270 12.27 6.00 14.52
CA ASN A 270 12.00 4.62 14.09
C ASN A 270 13.18 3.66 14.32
N ILE A 271 14.42 4.18 14.31
CA ILE A 271 15.64 3.40 14.60
C ILE A 271 15.90 3.40 16.11
N LEU A 272 15.84 4.58 16.73
CA LEU A 272 16.12 4.74 18.17
C LEU A 272 15.14 3.96 19.03
N SER A 273 13.86 3.91 18.65
CA SER A 273 12.85 3.07 19.33
C SER A 273 13.25 1.60 19.38
N ASN A 274 13.79 1.06 18.28
CA ASN A 274 14.21 -0.33 18.22
C ASN A 274 15.54 -0.57 18.93
N TRP A 275 16.49 0.35 18.79
CA TRP A 275 17.78 0.29 19.48
C TRP A 275 17.61 0.35 21.01
N TYR A 276 16.71 1.21 21.52
CA TYR A 276 16.53 1.41 22.96
C TYR A 276 16.08 0.14 23.72
N LEU A 277 15.33 -0.74 23.05
CA LEU A 277 14.82 -2.00 23.60
C LEU A 277 15.75 -3.21 23.39
N LYS A 278 16.96 -3.00 22.82
CA LYS A 278 17.88 -4.08 22.47
C LYS A 278 18.26 -4.99 23.64
N GLU A 279 18.64 -4.42 24.77
CA GLU A 279 19.00 -5.19 25.97
C GLU A 279 17.79 -5.95 26.53
N PHE A 280 16.62 -5.30 26.53
CA PHE A 280 15.38 -5.95 26.95
C PHE A 280 15.03 -7.16 26.06
N ASP A 281 15.14 -7.00 24.74
CA ASP A 281 14.91 -8.07 23.77
C ASP A 281 15.85 -9.26 24.03
N LYS A 282 17.10 -8.98 24.41
CA LYS A 282 18.12 -9.98 24.78
C LYS A 282 17.77 -10.68 26.10
N SER A 283 17.43 -9.94 27.15
CA SER A 283 17.01 -10.48 28.45
C SER A 283 15.81 -11.42 28.32
N ILE A 284 14.82 -11.10 27.48
CA ILE A 284 13.70 -12.00 27.18
C ILE A 284 14.19 -13.33 26.58
N CYS A 285 15.08 -13.27 25.60
CA CYS A 285 15.58 -14.46 24.91
C CYS A 285 16.46 -15.34 25.82
N GLU A 286 17.28 -14.74 26.68
CA GLU A 286 18.24 -15.44 27.53
C GLU A 286 17.60 -16.02 28.79
N GLU A 287 16.70 -15.26 29.43
CA GLU A 287 16.13 -15.60 30.73
C GLU A 287 14.76 -16.28 30.64
N VAL A 288 13.86 -15.84 29.73
CA VAL A 288 12.55 -16.50 29.53
C VAL A 288 12.69 -17.71 28.62
N ARG A 289 13.63 -17.67 27.66
CA ARG A 289 13.90 -18.70 26.65
C ARG A 289 12.63 -19.16 25.92
N PRO A 290 11.87 -18.24 25.31
CA PRO A 290 10.65 -18.60 24.62
C PRO A 290 10.95 -19.32 23.30
N ILE A 291 10.01 -20.16 22.87
CA ILE A 291 10.07 -20.78 21.54
C ILE A 291 9.86 -19.74 20.45
N TYR A 292 9.11 -18.69 20.76
CA TYR A 292 8.98 -17.52 19.90
C TYR A 292 8.96 -16.24 20.73
N TYR A 293 9.76 -15.27 20.30
CA TYR A 293 9.65 -13.88 20.70
C TYR A 293 9.64 -13.00 19.46
N GLY A 294 8.71 -12.05 19.43
CA GLY A 294 8.71 -11.01 18.41
C GLY A 294 8.10 -9.72 18.93
N ARG A 295 8.62 -8.59 18.45
CA ARG A 295 8.17 -7.24 18.80
C ARG A 295 7.87 -6.37 17.58
N TYR A 296 6.80 -5.61 17.68
CA TYR A 296 6.38 -4.58 16.74
C TYR A 296 6.42 -3.21 17.44
N ILE A 297 7.63 -2.65 17.59
CA ILE A 297 7.91 -1.45 18.41
C ILE A 297 7.57 -1.69 19.90
N ASP A 298 6.37 -1.36 20.36
CA ASP A 298 5.92 -1.50 21.75
C ASP A 298 5.07 -2.76 21.98
N ASP A 299 4.42 -3.27 20.93
CA ASP A 299 3.65 -4.52 20.96
C ASP A 299 4.57 -5.75 20.94
N MET A 300 4.33 -6.72 21.84
CA MET A 300 5.15 -7.93 21.94
C MET A 300 4.31 -9.20 22.01
N LEU A 301 4.78 -10.27 21.36
CA LEU A 301 4.23 -11.62 21.45
C LEU A 301 5.32 -12.61 21.87
N ILE A 302 5.01 -13.42 22.88
CA ILE A 302 5.91 -14.42 23.46
C ILE A 302 5.18 -15.77 23.51
N VAL A 303 5.83 -16.85 23.08
CA VAL A 303 5.27 -18.21 23.12
C VAL A 303 6.20 -19.12 23.94
N ILE A 304 5.67 -19.74 24.99
CA ILE A 304 6.41 -20.63 25.90
C ILE A 304 5.70 -21.98 26.07
N PRO A 305 6.43 -23.10 26.17
CA PRO A 305 5.90 -24.35 26.70
C PRO A 305 5.43 -24.17 28.14
N TYR A 306 4.33 -24.82 28.51
CA TYR A 306 3.78 -24.72 29.86
C TYR A 306 3.45 -26.08 30.46
N THR A 307 4.30 -26.52 31.40
CA THR A 307 4.28 -27.87 31.97
C THR A 307 3.55 -27.98 33.32
N HIS A 308 2.95 -26.91 33.85
CA HIS A 308 2.34 -26.93 35.19
C HIS A 308 0.94 -27.58 35.27
N ASN A 309 0.71 -28.26 36.40
CA ASN A 309 -0.43 -29.12 36.74
C ASN A 309 -1.81 -28.41 36.80
N LYS A 310 -2.83 -29.17 36.36
CA LYS A 310 -4.32 -29.12 36.45
C LYS A 310 -5.11 -27.89 36.98
N LYS A 311 -4.53 -26.95 37.74
CA LYS A 311 -5.21 -25.69 38.12
C LYS A 311 -5.15 -24.69 36.94
N GLY A 312 -6.15 -23.80 36.87
CA GLY A 312 -6.22 -22.75 35.84
C GLY A 312 -5.00 -21.82 35.84
N VAL A 313 -4.81 -21.07 34.75
CA VAL A 313 -3.71 -20.11 34.60
C VAL A 313 -4.07 -18.81 35.32
N ASN A 314 -3.20 -18.35 36.22
CA ASN A 314 -3.32 -17.03 36.85
C ASN A 314 -2.30 -16.06 36.25
N GLN A 315 -2.77 -14.89 35.77
CA GLN A 315 -1.91 -13.93 35.08
C GLN A 315 -0.76 -13.41 35.92
N ILE A 316 -1.03 -13.02 37.17
CA ILE A 316 -0.03 -12.47 38.09
C ILE A 316 1.04 -13.51 38.38
N ASP A 317 0.64 -14.76 38.62
CA ASP A 317 1.58 -15.85 38.91
C ASP A 317 2.49 -16.15 37.71
N ILE A 318 1.98 -16.10 36.48
CA ILE A 318 2.78 -16.27 35.24
C ILE A 318 3.77 -15.13 35.07
N ILE A 319 3.33 -13.87 35.21
CA ILE A 319 4.20 -12.72 35.05
C ILE A 319 5.30 -12.71 36.12
N ASN A 320 4.94 -12.97 37.38
CA ASN A 320 5.89 -13.07 38.47
C ASN A 320 6.91 -14.20 38.25
N LYS A 321 6.46 -15.37 37.78
CA LYS A 321 7.32 -16.54 37.55
C LYS A 321 8.34 -16.30 36.43
N TYR A 322 7.89 -15.86 35.25
CA TYR A 322 8.74 -15.82 34.06
C TYR A 322 9.46 -14.48 33.85
N PHE A 323 8.95 -13.38 34.41
CA PHE A 323 9.51 -12.05 34.15
C PHE A 323 10.06 -11.39 35.41
N CYS A 324 9.34 -11.42 36.54
CA CYS A 324 9.84 -10.77 37.76
C CYS A 324 10.97 -11.55 38.42
N LYS A 325 10.84 -12.87 38.57
CA LYS A 325 11.94 -13.71 39.11
C LYS A 325 13.19 -13.71 38.22
N SER A 326 12.97 -13.65 36.90
CA SER A 326 14.03 -13.53 35.90
C SER A 326 14.60 -12.12 35.78
N ASN A 327 14.26 -11.22 36.71
CA ASN A 327 14.83 -9.88 36.79
C ASN A 327 14.50 -8.97 35.58
N ILE A 328 13.49 -9.30 34.78
CA ILE A 328 13.08 -8.54 33.60
C ILE A 328 12.12 -7.43 33.98
N PHE A 329 11.15 -7.73 34.85
CA PHE A 329 10.15 -6.80 35.33
C PHE A 329 10.25 -6.53 36.83
N THR A 330 10.06 -5.28 37.21
CA THR A 330 9.83 -4.86 38.59
C THR A 330 8.36 -4.43 38.73
N PRO A 331 7.57 -5.08 39.59
CA PRO A 331 6.21 -4.64 39.88
C PRO A 331 6.21 -3.24 40.50
N ILE A 332 5.35 -2.35 40.00
CA ILE A 332 5.16 -1.00 40.51
C ILE A 332 3.67 -0.72 40.74
N LEU A 333 3.37 0.17 41.69
CA LEU A 333 2.02 0.63 41.97
C LEU A 333 1.85 2.06 41.43
N ALA A 334 0.90 2.26 40.54
CA ALA A 334 0.46 3.58 40.12
C ALA A 334 -0.75 4.00 40.97
N ILE A 335 -0.58 5.06 41.75
CA ILE A 335 -1.63 5.64 42.59
C ILE A 335 -2.08 6.93 41.92
N LYS A 336 -3.33 6.96 41.47
CA LYS A 336 -3.97 8.15 40.94
C LYS A 336 -4.50 8.98 42.10
N ASN A 337 -3.90 10.15 42.30
CA ASN A 337 -4.38 11.18 43.19
C ASN A 337 -5.22 12.19 42.39
N ASN A 338 -5.83 13.16 43.07
CA ASN A 338 -6.68 14.17 42.43
C ASN A 338 -5.99 14.95 41.30
N ASP A 339 -4.67 15.18 41.41
CA ASP A 339 -3.92 16.04 40.49
C ASP A 339 -2.76 15.37 39.75
N SER A 340 -2.39 14.14 40.11
CA SER A 340 -1.26 13.44 39.48
C SER A 340 -1.29 11.93 39.74
N THR A 341 -0.48 11.18 38.98
CA THR A 341 -0.20 9.77 39.27
C THR A 341 1.17 9.64 39.95
N GLU A 342 1.20 9.00 41.12
CA GLU A 342 2.42 8.65 41.84
C GLU A 342 2.75 7.17 41.59
N TYR A 343 3.97 6.90 41.12
CA TYR A 343 4.47 5.56 40.81
C TYR A 343 5.43 5.08 41.90
N ILE A 344 5.02 4.06 42.64
CA ILE A 344 5.82 3.48 43.73
C ILE A 344 6.55 2.24 43.22
N PHE A 345 7.85 2.18 43.46
CA PHE A 345 8.69 1.07 43.09
C PHE A 345 9.71 0.72 44.18
N PHE A 346 10.28 -0.47 44.06
CA PHE A 346 11.12 -1.08 45.08
C PHE A 346 12.51 -1.33 44.51
N ASN A 347 13.54 -0.90 45.25
CA ASN A 347 14.92 -1.24 44.96
C ASN A 347 15.54 -1.90 46.20
N GLU A 348 15.78 -3.21 46.13
CA GLU A 348 16.24 -4.02 47.26
C GLU A 348 15.36 -3.83 48.51
N ASN A 349 15.83 -3.07 49.50
CA ASN A 349 15.12 -2.77 50.74
C ASN A 349 14.47 -1.39 50.78
N ASP A 350 14.82 -0.50 49.86
CA ASP A 350 14.31 0.88 49.84
C ASP A 350 13.07 1.00 48.96
N ILE A 351 12.20 1.95 49.33
CA ILE A 351 11.01 2.29 48.56
C ILE A 351 11.12 3.73 48.07
N TYR A 352 10.87 3.89 46.77
CA TYR A 352 10.88 5.16 46.09
C TYR A 352 9.52 5.44 45.46
N SER A 353 9.21 6.71 45.28
CA SER A 353 8.14 7.14 44.40
C SER A 353 8.64 8.10 43.33
N ILE A 354 8.04 8.02 42.15
CA ILE A 354 8.23 8.98 41.06
C ILE A 354 6.86 9.57 40.74
N THR A 355 6.77 10.89 40.71
CA THR A 355 5.58 11.61 40.25
C THR A 355 5.61 11.83 38.73
N SER A 356 4.50 12.25 38.13
CA SER A 356 4.36 12.44 36.67
C SER A 356 5.28 13.49 36.05
N ASP A 357 5.88 14.36 36.86
CA ASP A 357 6.96 15.32 36.51
C ASP A 357 8.37 14.70 36.62
N TYR A 358 8.46 13.38 36.84
CA TYR A 358 9.70 12.61 36.98
C TYR A 358 10.54 12.93 38.23
N LYS A 359 9.94 13.56 39.24
CA LYS A 359 10.60 13.81 40.52
C LYS A 359 10.70 12.53 41.35
N LEU A 360 11.93 12.11 41.63
CA LEU A 360 12.24 10.96 42.48
C LEU A 360 12.18 11.35 43.96
N ASN A 361 11.35 10.66 44.74
CA ASN A 361 11.22 10.83 46.18
C ASN A 361 11.59 9.54 46.91
N ASN A 362 12.54 9.61 47.85
CA ASN A 362 12.75 8.52 48.79
C ASN A 362 11.62 8.53 49.85
N ILE A 363 10.84 7.44 49.90
CA ILE A 363 9.73 7.25 50.83
C ILE A 363 10.03 6.26 51.95
N ASP A 364 11.28 5.82 52.08
CA ASP A 364 11.74 4.79 53.02
C ASP A 364 11.75 5.22 54.51
N THR A 365 11.48 6.49 54.81
CA THR A 365 11.31 6.91 56.21
C THR A 365 9.99 6.40 56.78
N GLU A 366 10.00 5.92 58.02
CA GLU A 366 8.82 5.30 58.65
C GLU A 366 7.57 6.18 58.59
N LYS A 367 7.73 7.50 58.80
CA LYS A 367 6.63 8.47 58.67
C LYS A 367 6.02 8.50 57.26
N LYS A 368 6.85 8.48 56.21
CA LYS A 368 6.41 8.50 54.80
C LYS A 368 5.77 7.17 54.41
N LEU A 369 6.36 6.04 54.81
CA LEU A 369 5.81 4.70 54.61
C LEU A 369 4.41 4.57 55.23
N ARG A 370 4.22 5.02 56.48
CA ARG A 370 2.91 5.01 57.15
C ARG A 370 1.87 5.85 56.39
N THR A 371 2.25 7.02 55.88
CA THR A 371 1.37 7.88 55.07
C THR A 371 1.00 7.21 53.75
N CYS A 372 1.98 6.61 53.06
CA CYS A 372 1.78 5.88 51.82
C CYS A 372 0.78 4.73 52.00
N VAL A 373 0.98 3.87 53.01
CA VAL A 373 0.07 2.76 53.32
C VAL A 373 -1.34 3.26 53.64
N LYS A 374 -1.47 4.36 54.39
CA LYS A 374 -2.79 4.97 54.67
C LYS A 374 -3.49 5.44 53.40
N ASN A 375 -2.77 6.08 52.48
CA ASN A 375 -3.33 6.55 51.21
C ASN A 375 -3.79 5.37 50.35
N ILE A 376 -2.96 4.33 50.23
CA ILE A 376 -3.30 3.10 49.50
C ILE A 376 -4.57 2.47 50.08
N LEU A 377 -4.61 2.23 51.39
CA LEU A 377 -5.76 1.58 52.05
C LEU A 377 -7.04 2.44 52.00
N ARG A 378 -6.94 3.76 51.87
CA ARG A 378 -8.11 4.64 51.69
C ARG A 378 -8.73 4.52 50.30
N LEU A 379 -7.93 4.20 49.29
CA LEU A 379 -8.33 4.14 47.88
C LEU A 379 -8.79 2.75 47.42
N ILE A 380 -8.83 1.79 48.34
CA ILE A 380 -9.18 0.40 48.10
C ILE A 380 -10.46 0.08 48.89
N GLU A 381 -11.53 -0.33 48.22
CA GLU A 381 -12.67 -0.90 48.92
C GLU A 381 -12.44 -2.39 49.25
N PRO A 382 -13.02 -2.93 50.34
CA PRO A 382 -12.83 -4.34 50.72
C PRO A 382 -13.23 -5.36 49.64
N LYS A 383 -14.17 -5.00 48.76
CA LYS A 383 -14.62 -5.80 47.61
C LYS A 383 -13.64 -5.77 46.42
N ASP A 384 -12.72 -4.82 46.39
CA ASP A 384 -11.80 -4.56 45.26
C ASP A 384 -10.49 -5.34 45.37
N ILE A 385 -10.29 -6.12 46.45
CA ILE A 385 -9.13 -6.98 46.64
C ILE A 385 -9.55 -8.41 47.02
N GLU A 386 -9.22 -9.35 46.14
CA GLU A 386 -9.09 -10.76 46.54
C GLU A 386 -7.75 -10.93 47.28
N PHE A 387 -7.78 -10.87 48.61
CA PHE A 387 -6.60 -11.13 49.43
C PHE A 387 -6.31 -12.64 49.42
N LYS A 388 -5.18 -13.07 48.83
CA LYS A 388 -4.68 -14.45 48.99
C LYS A 388 -4.42 -14.72 50.49
N ASP A 389 -4.63 -15.97 50.91
CA ASP A 389 -4.36 -16.50 52.26
C ASP A 389 -2.99 -16.09 52.85
N SER A 390 -2.01 -15.72 52.02
CA SER A 390 -0.69 -15.21 52.39
C SER A 390 -0.73 -13.96 53.30
N ILE A 391 -1.65 -13.02 53.04
CA ILE A 391 -1.76 -11.79 53.85
C ILE A 391 -2.37 -12.10 55.21
N SER A 392 -3.28 -13.08 55.29
CA SER A 392 -3.80 -13.56 56.57
C SER A 392 -2.68 -14.12 57.46
N LYS A 393 -1.60 -14.69 56.91
CA LYS A 393 -0.45 -15.18 57.71
C LYS A 393 0.45 -14.06 58.22
N ILE A 394 0.58 -12.96 57.49
CA ILE A 394 1.37 -11.79 57.90
C ILE A 394 0.59 -10.94 58.91
N VAL A 395 -0.72 -10.81 58.68
CA VAL A 395 -1.67 -10.19 59.62
C VAL A 395 -2.02 -11.14 60.78
N LYS A 396 -1.74 -12.44 60.76
CA LYS A 396 -1.90 -13.35 61.93
C LYS A 396 -0.58 -13.67 62.64
N GLY A 397 0.53 -13.03 62.25
CA GLY A 397 1.83 -13.20 62.89
C GLY A 397 1.86 -12.64 64.32
N LYS A 398 1.60 -13.52 65.29
CA LYS A 398 1.71 -13.43 66.77
C LYS A 398 1.27 -12.19 67.58
N ASP A 399 0.92 -11.05 66.99
CA ASP A 399 0.43 -9.87 67.76
C ASP A 399 -0.80 -9.16 67.15
N PHE A 400 -1.54 -9.83 66.27
CA PHE A 400 -2.73 -9.26 65.65
C PHE A 400 -3.97 -10.05 66.09
N LYS A 401 -4.83 -9.43 66.92
CA LYS A 401 -6.19 -9.93 67.16
C LYS A 401 -7.11 -9.42 66.05
N LEU A 402 -7.44 -10.31 65.12
CA LEU A 402 -8.63 -10.13 64.26
C LEU A 402 -9.84 -10.63 65.04
N ASP A 403 -10.85 -9.77 65.21
CA ASP A 403 -12.14 -10.13 65.78
C ASP A 403 -13.02 -10.71 64.66
N ASP A 404 -13.19 -12.04 64.68
CA ASP A 404 -13.88 -12.81 63.64
C ASP A 404 -15.39 -12.46 63.51
N SER A 405 -15.93 -11.61 64.39
CA SER A 405 -17.37 -11.28 64.43
C SER A 405 -17.81 -10.07 63.57
N LYS A 406 -16.89 -9.37 62.88
CA LYS A 406 -17.20 -8.13 62.11
C LYS A 406 -16.85 -8.18 60.62
N ILE A 407 -16.81 -9.38 60.03
CA ILE A 407 -16.28 -9.60 58.68
C ILE A 407 -17.16 -9.01 57.55
N TYR A 408 -18.40 -8.59 57.81
CA TYR A 408 -19.30 -8.19 56.72
C TYR A 408 -19.56 -6.68 56.53
N ASN A 409 -19.10 -5.76 57.40
CA ASN A 409 -19.55 -4.35 57.25
C ASN A 409 -18.60 -3.21 57.66
N LYS A 410 -17.29 -3.43 57.83
CA LYS A 410 -16.32 -2.32 57.90
C LYS A 410 -14.95 -2.84 57.50
N ALA A 411 -14.29 -2.10 56.62
CA ALA A 411 -12.92 -2.36 56.16
C ALA A 411 -12.03 -2.84 57.31
N CYS A 412 -11.19 -3.85 57.04
CA CYS A 412 -10.12 -4.27 57.94
C CYS A 412 -9.38 -3.03 58.46
N THR A 413 -9.61 -2.64 59.72
CA THR A 413 -8.79 -1.62 60.38
C THR A 413 -7.47 -2.27 60.76
N ILE A 414 -6.59 -2.41 59.77
CA ILE A 414 -5.17 -2.64 60.04
C ILE A 414 -4.72 -1.45 60.88
N ASP A 415 -4.33 -1.67 62.15
CA ASP A 415 -3.75 -0.60 62.95
C ASP A 415 -2.32 -0.33 62.46
N ILE A 416 -2.23 0.55 61.45
CA ILE A 416 -0.98 0.92 60.81
C ILE A 416 -0.06 1.63 61.81
N LYS A 417 -0.54 2.11 62.99
CA LYS A 417 0.31 2.84 63.95
C LYS A 417 1.34 1.95 64.66
N THR A 418 1.10 0.65 64.78
CA THR A 418 1.95 -0.29 65.55
C THR A 418 2.93 -1.09 64.69
N LEU A 419 2.83 -1.02 63.36
CA LEU A 419 3.71 -1.75 62.43
C LEU A 419 5.15 -1.21 62.44
N SER A 420 6.17 -2.07 62.42
CA SER A 420 7.57 -1.65 62.20
C SER A 420 7.82 -1.24 60.75
N LYS A 421 8.94 -0.57 60.49
CA LYS A 421 9.37 -0.20 59.13
C LYS A 421 9.41 -1.40 58.19
N GLU A 422 9.98 -2.54 58.62
CA GLU A 422 10.08 -3.74 57.78
C GLU A 422 8.70 -4.31 57.42
N LYS A 423 7.75 -4.29 58.38
CA LYS A 423 6.38 -4.75 58.14
C LYS A 423 5.61 -3.82 57.20
N LEU A 424 5.84 -2.50 57.26
CA LEU A 424 5.27 -1.53 56.32
C LEU A 424 5.78 -1.78 54.89
N ILE A 425 7.10 -1.97 54.74
CA ILE A 425 7.72 -2.29 53.44
C ILE A 425 7.16 -3.61 52.89
N ALA A 426 7.08 -4.64 53.72
CA ALA A 426 6.50 -5.93 53.34
C ALA A 426 5.05 -5.79 52.87
N LEU A 427 4.23 -5.00 53.56
CA LEU A 427 2.83 -4.76 53.20
C LEU A 427 2.70 -4.07 51.82
N ILE A 428 3.48 -3.02 51.56
CA ILE A 428 3.45 -2.33 50.25
C ILE A 428 3.92 -3.29 49.14
N LYS A 429 4.99 -4.07 49.38
CA LYS A 429 5.47 -5.09 48.43
C LYS A 429 4.39 -6.14 48.13
N LEU A 430 3.67 -6.61 49.13
CA LEU A 430 2.57 -7.58 48.93
C LEU A 430 1.42 -7.01 48.12
N ILE A 431 1.03 -5.76 48.37
CA ILE A 431 0.02 -5.07 47.57
C ILE A 431 0.52 -4.92 46.12
N ALA A 432 1.80 -4.58 45.91
CA ALA A 432 2.36 -4.47 44.58
C ALA A 432 2.49 -5.81 43.84
N ILE A 433 2.74 -6.92 44.53
CA ILE A 433 3.10 -8.20 43.92
C ILE A 433 1.94 -9.21 43.89
N GLU A 434 1.13 -9.30 44.95
CA GLU A 434 0.23 -10.43 45.19
C GLU A 434 -1.26 -10.12 45.08
N SER A 435 -1.71 -8.86 45.28
CA SER A 435 -3.14 -8.54 45.30
C SER A 435 -3.74 -8.42 43.90
N ASN A 436 -4.99 -8.83 43.68
CA ASN A 436 -5.70 -8.49 42.44
C ASN A 436 -6.50 -7.20 42.68
N ILE A 437 -5.90 -6.04 42.45
CA ILE A 437 -6.50 -4.74 42.75
C ILE A 437 -7.48 -4.38 41.63
N LYS A 438 -8.77 -4.30 41.95
CA LYS A 438 -9.84 -3.81 41.06
C LYS A 438 -10.30 -2.42 41.49
N SER A 439 -9.37 -1.45 41.51
CA SER A 439 -9.67 -0.05 41.85
C SER A 439 -9.34 0.85 40.67
N ASP A 440 -10.20 1.85 40.40
CA ASP A 440 -9.95 2.84 39.35
C ASP A 440 -8.76 3.77 39.69
N ASN A 441 -8.47 3.91 40.99
CA ASN A 441 -7.44 4.80 41.53
C ASN A 441 -6.08 4.13 41.71
N ILE A 442 -6.03 2.79 41.74
CA ILE A 442 -4.77 2.05 41.91
C ILE A 442 -4.60 1.04 40.77
N GLU A 443 -3.53 1.21 40.00
CA GLU A 443 -3.19 0.33 38.88
C GLU A 443 -1.84 -0.36 39.16
N ARG A 444 -1.79 -1.69 39.00
CA ARG A 444 -0.51 -2.42 38.94
C ARG A 444 0.11 -2.26 37.55
N LEU A 445 1.37 -1.86 37.52
CA LEU A 445 2.19 -1.88 36.32
C LEU A 445 3.46 -2.71 36.52
N TYR A 446 4.13 -3.05 35.43
CA TYR A 446 5.42 -3.75 35.45
C TYR A 446 6.46 -2.91 34.73
N ALA A 447 7.42 -2.37 35.47
CA ALA A 447 8.51 -1.59 34.89
C ALA A 447 9.66 -2.48 34.42
N LEU A 448 10.30 -2.13 33.32
CA LEU A 448 11.47 -2.85 32.80
C LEU A 448 12.68 -2.58 33.70
N LYS A 449 13.24 -3.64 34.32
CA LYS A 449 14.26 -3.51 35.37
C LYS A 449 15.59 -2.93 34.87
N ASP A 450 16.03 -3.32 33.68
CA ASP A 450 17.27 -2.81 33.06
C ASP A 450 17.23 -1.29 32.80
N LYS A 451 16.04 -0.67 32.90
CA LYS A 451 15.85 0.78 32.74
C LYS A 451 15.60 1.51 34.08
N LEU A 452 15.38 0.78 35.17
CA LEU A 452 15.21 1.32 36.52
C LEU A 452 16.54 1.44 37.28
N ILE A 453 17.54 0.62 36.95
CA ILE A 453 18.82 0.54 37.68
C ILE A 453 19.72 1.74 37.30
N ASN A 454 20.37 2.35 38.31
CA ASN A 454 21.32 3.49 38.25
C ASN A 454 20.75 4.93 38.28
N ASN A 455 19.81 5.26 39.17
CA ASN A 455 19.36 6.66 39.41
C ASN A 455 18.83 7.40 38.17
N LYS A 456 18.46 6.71 37.09
CA LYS A 456 18.07 7.35 35.82
C LYS A 456 16.61 7.83 35.76
N ASN A 457 15.81 7.69 36.82
CA ASN A 457 14.42 8.18 36.92
C ASN A 457 13.49 7.76 35.77
N VAL A 458 13.78 6.73 34.96
CA VAL A 458 12.92 6.34 33.82
C VAL A 458 11.94 5.24 34.23
N ILE A 459 10.65 5.47 34.01
CA ILE A 459 9.62 4.43 34.12
C ILE A 459 9.19 4.02 32.72
N LEU A 460 9.64 2.85 32.28
CA LEU A 460 9.10 2.18 31.10
C LEU A 460 8.25 1.00 31.56
N ALA A 461 6.92 1.10 31.43
CA ALA A 461 6.00 0.20 32.13
C ALA A 461 4.97 -0.48 31.23
N ILE A 462 4.60 -1.70 31.59
CA ILE A 462 3.52 -2.49 30.98
C ILE A 462 2.30 -2.45 31.90
N GLN A 463 1.11 -2.18 31.34
CA GLN A 463 -0.14 -2.16 32.08
C GLN A 463 -0.66 -3.58 32.31
N ASN A 464 -0.97 -3.94 33.55
CA ASN A 464 -1.51 -5.27 33.86
C ASN A 464 -2.81 -5.57 33.10
N THR A 465 -3.65 -4.57 32.85
CA THR A 465 -4.91 -4.68 32.09
C THR A 465 -4.70 -4.99 30.60
N LYS A 466 -3.53 -4.63 30.05
CA LYS A 466 -3.16 -4.86 28.65
C LYS A 466 -2.41 -6.17 28.42
N ILE A 467 -1.94 -6.84 29.48
CA ILE A 467 -1.36 -8.17 29.37
C ILE A 467 -2.48 -9.17 29.05
N LYS A 468 -2.32 -9.95 27.98
CA LYS A 468 -3.25 -11.04 27.63
C LYS A 468 -2.49 -12.37 27.59
N LEU A 469 -3.07 -13.38 28.23
CA LEU A 469 -2.56 -14.75 28.23
C LEU A 469 -3.53 -15.66 27.50
N TYR A 470 -3.02 -16.38 26.49
CA TYR A 470 -3.74 -17.41 25.76
C TYR A 470 -3.19 -18.78 26.17
N ASP A 471 -3.98 -19.57 26.89
CA ASP A 471 -3.64 -20.92 27.35
C ASP A 471 -4.18 -21.96 26.38
N PHE A 472 -3.30 -22.50 25.53
CA PHE A 472 -3.64 -23.54 24.57
C PHE A 472 -3.23 -24.90 25.13
N LYS A 473 -4.24 -25.74 25.38
CA LYS A 473 -4.04 -27.12 25.84
C LYS A 473 -4.01 -28.09 24.65
N PRO A 474 -3.23 -29.19 24.70
CA PRO A 474 -3.16 -30.16 23.61
C PRO A 474 -4.50 -30.82 23.28
N ASP A 475 -5.27 -31.12 24.33
CA ASP A 475 -6.63 -31.67 24.29
C ASP A 475 -7.73 -30.60 24.13
N GLY A 476 -7.33 -29.32 24.08
CA GLY A 476 -8.23 -28.19 23.93
C GLY A 476 -8.69 -27.98 22.48
N SER A 477 -9.81 -27.28 22.30
CA SER A 477 -10.30 -26.93 20.97
C SER A 477 -9.34 -26.00 20.24
N ARG A 478 -8.94 -26.38 19.02
CA ARG A 478 -8.15 -25.56 18.11
C ARG A 478 -8.95 -24.45 17.43
N ALA A 479 -10.27 -24.44 17.63
CA ALA A 479 -11.20 -23.53 16.95
C ALA A 479 -10.88 -22.05 17.16
N ILE A 480 -10.29 -21.65 18.30
CA ILE A 480 -9.91 -20.25 18.54
C ILE A 480 -8.86 -19.79 17.52
N ILE A 481 -7.80 -20.58 17.34
CA ILE A 481 -6.72 -20.27 16.39
C ILE A 481 -7.25 -20.33 14.96
N GLU A 482 -8.06 -21.34 14.64
CA GLU A 482 -8.64 -21.51 13.30
C GLU A 482 -9.61 -20.38 12.94
N LYS A 483 -10.52 -20.00 13.85
CA LYS A 483 -11.44 -18.87 13.65
C LYS A 483 -10.69 -17.57 13.43
N PHE A 484 -9.71 -17.28 14.28
CA PHE A 484 -8.89 -16.07 14.15
C PHE A 484 -8.14 -16.03 12.81
N LYS A 485 -7.51 -17.15 12.40
CA LYS A 485 -6.86 -17.27 11.08
C LYS A 485 -7.86 -17.09 9.94
N ASN A 486 -9.06 -17.64 10.06
CA ASN A 486 -10.10 -17.54 9.03
C ASN A 486 -10.63 -16.11 8.89
N GLU A 487 -10.84 -15.37 9.98
CA GLU A 487 -11.22 -13.95 9.96
C GLU A 487 -10.14 -13.08 9.30
N ILE A 488 -8.87 -13.29 9.65
CA ILE A 488 -7.76 -12.59 9.01
C ILE A 488 -7.68 -12.90 7.52
N LYS A 489 -7.80 -14.18 7.13
CA LYS A 489 -7.80 -14.60 5.73
C LYS A 489 -8.96 -13.98 4.96
N LYS A 490 -10.16 -13.89 5.57
CA LYS A 490 -11.33 -13.23 5.00
C LYS A 490 -11.00 -11.76 4.73
N ASN A 491 -10.47 -11.04 5.73
CA ASN A 491 -10.11 -9.62 5.59
C ASN A 491 -9.00 -9.36 4.56
N ALA A 492 -7.94 -10.16 4.56
CA ALA A 492 -6.85 -10.04 3.57
C ALA A 492 -7.32 -10.33 2.14
N SER A 493 -8.26 -11.27 1.99
CA SER A 493 -8.84 -11.60 0.68
C SER A 493 -9.68 -10.46 0.13
N ILE A 494 -10.44 -9.75 0.97
CA ILE A 494 -11.32 -8.65 0.54
C ILE A 494 -10.54 -7.55 -0.19
N PHE A 495 -9.39 -7.11 0.33
CA PHE A 495 -8.55 -6.10 -0.33
C PHE A 495 -7.78 -6.60 -1.56
N ARG A 496 -7.72 -7.93 -1.75
CA ARG A 496 -7.07 -8.55 -2.90
C ARG A 496 -7.98 -8.51 -4.12
N PHE A 497 -9.28 -8.72 -3.92
CA PHE A 497 -10.30 -8.79 -4.97
C PHE A 497 -10.88 -7.42 -5.32
N LEU A 498 -11.57 -7.34 -6.47
CA LEU A 498 -12.30 -6.15 -6.88
C LEU A 498 -13.62 -6.07 -6.09
N PRO A 499 -13.97 -4.92 -5.48
CA PRO A 499 -15.19 -4.77 -4.70
C PRO A 499 -16.42 -4.70 -5.62
N GLU A 500 -17.37 -5.60 -5.39
CA GLU A 500 -18.66 -5.65 -6.09
C GLU A 500 -19.65 -4.68 -5.41
N LYS A 501 -20.13 -3.67 -6.15
CA LYS A 501 -20.87 -2.50 -5.64
C LYS A 501 -22.02 -2.88 -4.69
N ASP A 502 -22.97 -3.68 -5.15
CA ASP A 502 -24.14 -4.06 -4.34
C ASP A 502 -23.75 -4.81 -3.05
N LEU A 503 -22.74 -5.68 -3.13
CA LEU A 503 -22.28 -6.44 -1.97
C LEU A 503 -21.66 -5.52 -0.92
N VAL A 504 -20.96 -4.47 -1.35
CA VAL A 504 -20.37 -3.48 -0.44
C VAL A 504 -21.48 -2.69 0.24
N VAL A 505 -22.38 -2.07 -0.51
CA VAL A 505 -23.46 -1.22 0.05
C VAL A 505 -24.34 -2.00 1.02
N ASN A 506 -24.78 -3.19 0.62
CA ASN A 506 -25.68 -4.01 1.44
C ASN A 506 -25.02 -4.51 2.73
N SER A 507 -23.68 -4.51 2.80
CA SER A 507 -22.92 -4.94 3.98
C SER A 507 -22.63 -3.82 4.98
N PHE A 508 -23.07 -2.58 4.73
CA PHE A 508 -22.71 -1.42 5.57
C PHE A 508 -23.02 -1.65 7.06
N ASP A 509 -24.29 -1.94 7.37
CA ASP A 509 -24.73 -2.10 8.76
C ASP A 509 -24.05 -3.31 9.43
N GLU A 510 -23.88 -4.42 8.69
CA GLU A 510 -23.26 -5.64 9.20
C GLU A 510 -21.75 -5.51 9.44
N GLU A 511 -21.03 -4.75 8.61
CA GLU A 511 -19.57 -4.62 8.72
C GLU A 511 -19.16 -3.44 9.62
N VAL A 512 -19.85 -2.31 9.56
CA VAL A 512 -19.41 -1.07 10.23
C VAL A 512 -19.85 -1.00 11.69
N LEU A 513 -21.05 -1.51 12.01
CA LEU A 513 -21.64 -1.45 13.33
C LEU A 513 -21.39 -2.77 14.09
N GLU A 514 -20.76 -2.69 15.26
CA GLU A 514 -20.44 -3.85 16.10
C GLU A 514 -21.39 -3.91 17.29
N ILE A 515 -22.23 -4.95 17.35
CA ILE A 515 -23.02 -5.30 18.54
C ILE A 515 -22.25 -6.35 19.34
N ARG A 516 -22.02 -6.08 20.63
CA ARG A 516 -21.44 -7.07 21.55
C ARG A 516 -22.52 -7.79 22.33
N TYR A 517 -22.39 -9.11 22.40
CA TYR A 517 -23.32 -9.99 23.10
C TYR A 517 -22.62 -10.72 24.25
N SER A 518 -23.29 -10.85 25.39
CA SER A 518 -22.81 -11.57 26.59
C SER A 518 -23.03 -13.09 26.51
N GLU A 519 -24.21 -13.52 26.06
CA GLU A 519 -24.66 -14.92 26.03
C GLU A 519 -24.93 -15.44 24.60
N GLY A 520 -25.10 -14.55 23.61
CA GLY A 520 -25.25 -14.89 22.18
C GLY A 520 -26.40 -14.15 21.46
N ILE A 521 -26.32 -14.10 20.12
CA ILE A 521 -27.16 -13.26 19.25
C ILE A 521 -28.68 -13.45 19.41
N ASN A 522 -29.14 -14.65 19.80
CA ASN A 522 -30.57 -14.98 19.90
C ASN A 522 -31.28 -14.38 21.13
N LYS A 523 -30.56 -13.69 22.03
CA LYS A 523 -31.14 -13.07 23.23
C LYS A 523 -30.89 -11.57 23.21
N ILE A 524 -31.92 -10.76 22.98
CA ILE A 524 -31.80 -9.28 22.98
C ILE A 524 -31.22 -8.76 24.31
N ARG A 525 -31.62 -9.32 25.45
CA ARG A 525 -31.06 -9.00 26.78
C ARG A 525 -29.55 -9.20 26.90
N SER A 526 -28.92 -9.89 25.95
CA SER A 526 -27.49 -10.14 25.96
C SER A 526 -26.68 -9.06 25.25
N ILE A 527 -27.33 -8.09 24.60
CA ILE A 527 -26.63 -6.95 24.01
C ILE A 527 -26.01 -6.12 25.14
N GLU A 528 -24.68 -6.00 25.13
CA GLU A 528 -23.92 -5.23 26.11
C GLU A 528 -23.53 -3.85 25.58
N ASP A 529 -23.18 -3.76 24.30
CA ASP A 529 -22.55 -2.59 23.71
C ASP A 529 -22.88 -2.50 22.21
N PHE A 530 -22.97 -1.27 21.71
CA PHE A 530 -23.21 -0.95 20.30
C PHE A 530 -22.28 0.19 19.90
N LYS A 531 -21.33 -0.08 19.00
CA LYS A 531 -20.27 0.87 18.67
C LYS A 531 -19.87 0.81 17.20
N ILE A 532 -19.27 1.90 16.73
CA ILE A 532 -18.70 1.98 15.38
C ILE A 532 -17.29 1.38 15.39
N ASN A 533 -17.02 0.44 14.49
CA ASN A 533 -15.68 -0.09 14.29
C ASN A 533 -14.90 0.79 13.29
N LYS A 534 -14.00 1.66 13.78
CA LYS A 534 -13.18 2.58 12.97
C LYS A 534 -12.42 1.89 11.82
N TYR A 535 -11.92 0.67 12.04
CA TYR A 535 -11.21 -0.08 11.01
C TYR A 535 -12.16 -0.53 9.90
N ASN A 536 -13.32 -1.09 10.26
CA ASN A 536 -14.32 -1.53 9.28
C ASN A 536 -14.92 -0.34 8.52
N LEU A 537 -15.16 0.80 9.18
CA LEU A 537 -15.56 2.04 8.50
C LEU A 537 -14.51 2.48 7.47
N SER A 538 -13.22 2.46 7.83
CA SER A 538 -12.14 2.81 6.90
C SER A 538 -12.04 1.85 5.70
N LYS A 539 -12.32 0.56 5.92
CA LYS A 539 -12.39 -0.50 4.91
C LYS A 539 -13.58 -0.26 3.98
N PHE A 540 -14.76 -0.06 4.53
CA PHE A 540 -15.99 0.22 3.81
C PHE A 540 -15.84 1.43 2.89
N LEU A 541 -15.43 2.59 3.43
CA LEU A 541 -15.21 3.80 2.63
C LEU A 541 -14.21 3.57 1.49
N ALA A 542 -13.14 2.78 1.72
CA ALA A 542 -12.19 2.47 0.66
C ALA A 542 -12.78 1.58 -0.45
N GLN A 543 -13.69 0.66 -0.11
CA GLN A 543 -14.38 -0.19 -1.09
C GLN A 543 -15.37 0.63 -1.91
N VAL A 544 -16.14 1.51 -1.27
CA VAL A 544 -17.05 2.47 -1.93
C VAL A 544 -16.28 3.35 -2.93
N ILE A 545 -15.16 3.94 -2.51
CA ILE A 545 -14.33 4.78 -3.40
C ILE A 545 -13.84 3.97 -4.60
N TYR A 546 -13.43 2.72 -4.40
CA TYR A 546 -12.89 1.91 -5.48
C TYR A 546 -13.96 1.43 -6.45
N SER A 547 -15.16 1.08 -5.98
CA SER A 547 -16.28 0.66 -6.84
C SER A 547 -16.73 1.80 -7.75
N GLU A 548 -16.76 3.04 -7.27
CA GLU A 548 -17.23 4.21 -8.04
C GLU A 548 -16.24 4.71 -9.08
N LYS A 549 -14.95 4.41 -8.90
CA LYS A 549 -13.88 4.98 -9.74
C LYS A 549 -14.10 4.79 -11.25
N LEU A 550 -14.75 3.69 -11.65
CA LEU A 550 -14.99 3.32 -13.05
C LEU A 550 -16.47 3.28 -13.42
N ASP A 551 -17.34 3.58 -12.47
CA ASP A 551 -18.80 3.50 -12.59
C ASP A 551 -19.36 4.89 -12.91
N SER A 552 -20.37 4.95 -13.78
CA SER A 552 -21.15 6.17 -14.00
C SER A 552 -22.36 6.31 -13.07
N ASP A 553 -22.80 5.21 -12.44
CA ASP A 553 -24.00 5.19 -11.62
C ASP A 553 -23.73 5.73 -10.21
N LEU A 554 -24.58 6.63 -9.73
CA LEU A 554 -24.49 7.20 -8.38
C LEU A 554 -25.16 6.28 -7.33
N TYR A 555 -24.68 6.33 -6.09
CA TYR A 555 -25.32 5.66 -4.95
C TYR A 555 -26.61 6.37 -4.51
N SER A 556 -27.46 5.62 -3.81
CA SER A 556 -28.65 6.17 -3.16
C SER A 556 -28.28 7.21 -2.11
N LYS A 557 -29.09 8.27 -1.98
CA LYS A 557 -28.99 9.27 -0.89
C LYS A 557 -28.93 8.64 0.51
N ASP A 558 -29.53 7.46 0.70
CA ASP A 558 -29.45 6.67 1.94
C ASP A 558 -28.00 6.41 2.39
N LEU A 559 -27.08 6.14 1.46
CA LEU A 559 -25.68 5.87 1.80
C LEU A 559 -24.96 7.14 2.27
N ASP A 560 -25.20 8.28 1.61
CA ASP A 560 -24.60 9.56 2.01
C ASP A 560 -25.11 10.00 3.40
N GLU A 561 -26.40 9.78 3.69
CA GLU A 561 -26.98 10.00 5.02
C GLU A 561 -26.37 9.10 6.07
N LYS A 562 -26.22 7.80 5.76
CA LYS A 562 -25.57 6.84 6.64
C LYS A 562 -24.13 7.26 6.96
N ILE A 563 -23.34 7.61 5.95
CA ILE A 563 -21.96 8.09 6.18
C ILE A 563 -21.99 9.34 7.05
N LEU A 564 -22.81 10.35 6.74
CA LEU A 564 -22.87 11.59 7.52
C LEU A 564 -23.25 11.33 8.99
N SER A 565 -24.20 10.41 9.23
CA SER A 565 -24.68 10.06 10.58
C SER A 565 -23.61 9.39 11.46
N LEU A 566 -22.61 8.72 10.88
CA LEU A 566 -21.51 8.13 11.65
C LEU A 566 -20.49 9.18 12.12
N PHE A 567 -20.46 10.35 11.49
CA PHE A 567 -19.55 11.44 11.79
C PHE A 567 -20.27 12.59 12.48
N SER A 568 -20.81 12.32 13.66
CA SER A 568 -21.47 13.28 14.54
C SER A 568 -20.89 13.22 15.96
N GLY A 569 -21.01 14.32 16.72
CA GLY A 569 -20.53 14.41 18.11
C GLY A 569 -19.06 14.04 18.24
N MET A 570 -18.69 13.26 19.26
CA MET A 570 -17.31 12.84 19.49
C MET A 570 -16.66 12.10 18.30
N ASN A 571 -17.44 11.34 17.52
CA ASN A 571 -16.92 10.47 16.46
C ASN A 571 -16.28 11.27 15.33
N ILE A 572 -16.76 12.49 15.06
CA ILE A 572 -16.21 13.34 14.02
C ILE A 572 -14.74 13.68 14.31
N ILE A 573 -14.40 13.92 15.59
CA ILE A 573 -13.05 14.25 16.04
C ILE A 573 -12.22 12.97 16.20
N GLU A 574 -12.78 11.90 16.78
CA GLU A 574 -12.08 10.63 16.93
C GLU A 574 -11.66 10.01 15.58
N PHE A 575 -12.47 10.23 14.54
CA PHE A 575 -12.26 9.71 13.19
C PHE A 575 -11.63 10.72 12.23
N TYR A 576 -10.87 11.71 12.72
CA TYR A 576 -10.21 12.74 11.90
C TYR A 576 -9.35 12.19 10.74
N ILE A 577 -8.77 11.00 10.91
CA ILE A 577 -7.97 10.31 9.87
C ILE A 577 -8.83 9.88 8.67
N LEU A 578 -10.15 9.71 8.87
CA LEU A 578 -11.08 9.25 7.84
C LEU A 578 -11.78 10.38 7.07
N TRP A 579 -11.59 11.65 7.48
CA TRP A 579 -12.23 12.81 6.81
C TRP A 579 -11.96 12.83 5.32
N GLU A 580 -10.73 12.59 4.89
CA GLU A 580 -10.35 12.56 3.47
C GLU A 580 -11.18 11.52 2.70
N LYS A 581 -11.30 10.29 3.21
CA LYS A 581 -12.07 9.23 2.55
C LYS A 581 -13.56 9.55 2.50
N ALA A 582 -14.12 10.08 3.59
CA ALA A 582 -15.53 10.47 3.63
C ALA A 582 -15.83 11.58 2.60
N MET A 583 -14.97 12.61 2.52
CA MET A 583 -15.09 13.66 1.50
C MET A 583 -15.02 13.11 0.08
N ILE A 584 -14.08 12.18 -0.20
CA ILE A 584 -13.96 11.55 -1.51
C ILE A 584 -15.21 10.73 -1.87
N CYS A 585 -15.87 10.07 -0.90
CA CYS A 585 -17.13 9.35 -1.16
C CYS A 585 -18.21 10.31 -1.67
N TYR A 586 -18.42 11.45 -1.00
CA TYR A 586 -19.40 12.45 -1.43
C TYR A 586 -19.09 13.02 -2.81
N ILE A 587 -17.80 13.20 -3.13
CA ILE A 587 -17.35 13.69 -4.43
C ILE A 587 -17.54 12.67 -5.53
N MET A 588 -17.26 11.40 -5.24
CA MET A 588 -17.54 10.31 -6.16
C MET A 588 -19.04 10.18 -6.42
N ASN A 589 -19.89 10.56 -5.47
CA ASN A 589 -21.33 10.60 -5.65
C ASN A 589 -21.88 11.93 -6.23
N ASP A 590 -21.02 12.88 -6.65
CA ASP A 590 -21.38 14.24 -7.08
C ASP A 590 -22.28 15.01 -6.09
N ASN A 591 -22.20 14.68 -4.80
CA ASN A 591 -23.09 15.21 -3.78
C ASN A 591 -22.44 16.36 -2.98
N LYS A 592 -22.40 17.54 -3.61
CA LYS A 592 -21.82 18.76 -3.02
C LYS A 592 -22.52 19.19 -1.72
N GLU A 593 -23.82 18.92 -1.58
CA GLU A 593 -24.60 19.30 -0.40
C GLU A 593 -24.11 18.57 0.86
N TYR A 594 -23.93 17.24 0.78
CA TYR A 594 -23.47 16.45 1.92
C TYR A 594 -21.99 16.71 2.23
N LEU A 595 -21.17 16.97 1.22
CA LEU A 595 -19.79 17.43 1.43
C LEU A 595 -19.74 18.71 2.26
N ASN A 596 -20.57 19.71 1.93
CA ASN A 596 -20.62 20.98 2.64
C ASN A 596 -21.15 20.80 4.07
N LYS A 597 -22.21 20.01 4.26
CA LYS A 597 -22.72 19.63 5.59
C LYS A 597 -21.62 18.96 6.42
N PHE A 598 -20.88 18.02 5.83
CA PHE A 598 -19.80 17.31 6.49
C PHE A 598 -18.66 18.24 6.93
N ILE A 599 -18.15 19.09 6.03
CA ILE A 599 -17.10 20.07 6.35
C ILE A 599 -17.57 21.03 7.45
N LYS A 600 -18.82 21.51 7.38
CA LYS A 600 -19.40 22.38 8.39
C LYS A 600 -19.48 21.69 9.76
N ASN A 601 -19.97 20.45 9.80
CA ASN A 601 -20.03 19.69 11.05
C ASN A 601 -18.64 19.51 11.68
N ILE A 602 -17.61 19.27 10.87
CA ILE A 602 -16.22 19.21 11.35
C ILE A 602 -15.81 20.56 11.94
N ASP A 603 -16.07 21.65 11.22
CA ASP A 603 -15.69 23.00 11.62
C ASP A 603 -16.33 23.42 12.95
N ASP A 604 -17.62 23.16 13.08
CA ASP A 604 -18.42 23.44 14.26
C ASP A 604 -17.90 22.62 15.45
N GLU A 605 -17.62 21.34 15.27
CA GLU A 605 -17.13 20.50 16.37
C GLU A 605 -15.67 20.80 16.76
N ILE A 606 -14.79 21.17 15.81
CA ILE A 606 -13.45 21.69 16.15
C ILE A 606 -13.58 22.95 17.01
N THR A 607 -14.53 23.83 16.70
CA THR A 607 -14.79 25.04 17.49
C THR A 607 -15.24 24.69 18.91
N ASN A 608 -16.08 23.66 19.04
CA ASN A 608 -16.54 23.16 20.34
C ASN A 608 -15.43 22.59 21.22
N ILE A 609 -14.30 22.11 20.67
CA ILE A 609 -13.16 21.56 21.44
C ILE A 609 -12.62 22.55 22.47
N ARG A 610 -12.66 23.86 22.18
CA ARG A 610 -12.23 24.90 23.13
C ARG A 610 -13.00 24.85 24.45
N HIS A 611 -14.19 24.27 24.46
CA HIS A 611 -15.06 24.14 25.62
C HIS A 611 -15.09 22.71 26.21
N LYS A 612 -14.32 21.76 25.67
CA LYS A 612 -14.28 20.36 26.17
C LYS A 612 -13.25 20.20 27.26
N GLU A 613 -13.55 19.38 28.26
CA GLU A 613 -12.61 19.10 29.35
C GLU A 613 -11.50 18.13 28.92
N PHE A 614 -10.29 18.37 29.43
CA PHE A 614 -9.14 17.48 29.24
C PHE A 614 -8.91 16.65 30.49
N ASN A 615 -8.84 15.33 30.33
CA ASN A 615 -8.53 14.38 31.39
C ASN A 615 -7.10 13.82 31.23
N LEU A 616 -6.12 14.71 31.07
CA LEU A 616 -4.72 14.34 30.82
C LEU A 616 -3.92 13.96 32.08
N LYS A 617 -4.45 14.25 33.27
CA LYS A 617 -3.77 14.15 34.57
C LYS A 617 -3.33 12.72 34.94
N PHE A 618 -3.89 11.71 34.27
CA PHE A 618 -3.57 10.29 34.49
C PHE A 618 -2.56 9.70 33.50
N ASN A 619 -1.95 10.52 32.64
CA ASN A 619 -0.86 10.10 31.79
C ASN A 619 0.42 9.81 32.61
N MET A 620 1.35 9.05 32.04
CA MET A 620 2.64 8.77 32.68
C MET A 620 3.55 10.00 32.82
N TYR A 621 3.19 11.10 32.17
CA TYR A 621 3.98 12.31 32.09
C TYR A 621 3.09 13.54 32.23
N LYS A 622 3.65 14.60 32.81
CA LYS A 622 3.00 15.91 32.93
C LYS A 622 3.30 16.78 31.71
N HIS A 623 2.29 17.50 31.23
CA HIS A 623 2.43 18.37 30.06
C HIS A 623 2.79 19.79 30.51
N LYS A 624 3.73 20.44 29.82
CA LYS A 624 4.28 21.76 30.21
C LYS A 624 3.30 22.93 30.15
N ASN A 625 2.30 22.84 29.28
CA ASN A 625 1.41 23.96 28.95
C ASN A 625 -0.07 23.55 28.89
N GLU A 626 -0.60 22.87 29.91
CA GLU A 626 -2.00 22.37 29.91
C GLU A 626 -3.04 23.43 29.50
N ASN A 627 -2.84 24.69 29.93
CA ASN A 627 -3.73 25.80 29.60
C ASN A 627 -3.75 26.20 28.12
N ILE A 628 -2.65 25.97 27.38
CA ILE A 628 -2.50 26.35 25.95
C ILE A 628 -2.74 25.14 25.03
N ILE A 629 -2.74 23.92 25.56
CA ILE A 629 -2.98 22.70 24.77
C ILE A 629 -4.32 22.77 24.03
N HIS A 630 -5.35 23.39 24.61
CA HIS A 630 -6.63 23.59 23.92
C HIS A 630 -6.47 24.37 22.62
N ASP A 631 -5.75 25.50 22.66
CA ASP A 631 -5.50 26.33 21.48
C ASP A 631 -4.64 25.58 20.47
N ILE A 632 -3.58 24.89 20.90
CA ILE A 632 -2.71 24.12 20.00
C ILE A 632 -3.48 22.97 19.33
N LEU A 633 -4.33 22.25 20.07
CA LEU A 633 -5.18 21.19 19.53
C LEU A 633 -6.18 21.75 18.51
N PHE A 634 -6.84 22.86 18.84
CA PHE A 634 -7.74 23.56 17.95
C PHE A 634 -7.04 23.95 16.64
N GLU A 635 -5.90 24.63 16.73
CA GLU A 635 -5.13 25.05 15.55
C GLU A 635 -4.63 23.84 14.74
N SER A 636 -4.15 22.78 15.42
CA SER A 636 -3.68 21.56 14.75
C SER A 636 -4.80 20.85 13.99
N LEU A 637 -6.02 20.80 14.54
CA LEU A 637 -7.19 20.23 13.86
C LEU A 637 -7.68 21.10 12.70
N LYS A 638 -7.66 22.43 12.84
CA LYS A 638 -7.96 23.36 11.74
C LYS A 638 -6.96 23.19 10.58
N VAL A 639 -5.67 23.13 10.90
CA VAL A 639 -4.61 22.88 9.91
C VAL A 639 -4.82 21.51 9.24
N HIS A 640 -5.13 20.46 10.01
CA HIS A 640 -5.42 19.14 9.46
C HIS A 640 -6.67 19.13 8.55
N LEU A 641 -7.73 19.87 8.91
CA LEU A 641 -8.91 20.06 8.05
C LEU A 641 -8.54 20.77 6.74
N HIS A 642 -7.78 21.87 6.80
CA HIS A 642 -7.32 22.59 5.61
C HIS A 642 -6.51 21.67 4.68
N TYR A 643 -5.58 20.88 5.23
CA TYR A 643 -4.81 19.92 4.45
C TYR A 643 -5.67 18.83 3.83
N THR A 644 -6.68 18.34 4.56
CA THR A 644 -7.64 17.36 4.04
C THR A 644 -8.43 17.96 2.87
N ILE A 645 -8.91 19.19 2.98
CA ILE A 645 -9.61 19.91 1.91
C ILE A 645 -8.68 20.11 0.70
N SER A 646 -7.43 20.56 0.88
CA SER A 646 -6.47 20.71 -0.22
C SER A 646 -6.12 19.39 -0.90
N MET A 647 -6.03 18.28 -0.17
CA MET A 647 -5.80 16.94 -0.74
C MET A 647 -6.96 16.54 -1.67
N VAL A 648 -8.18 16.85 -1.25
CA VAL A 648 -9.40 16.60 -2.01
C VAL A 648 -9.51 17.53 -3.23
N TRP A 649 -9.28 18.83 -3.04
CA TRP A 649 -9.26 19.83 -4.11
C TRP A 649 -8.15 19.55 -5.13
N GLY A 650 -7.00 19.04 -4.69
CA GLY A 650 -5.89 18.66 -5.57
C GLY A 650 -6.29 17.60 -6.60
N LEU A 651 -7.31 16.79 -6.28
CA LEU A 651 -7.86 15.75 -7.13
C LEU A 651 -9.03 16.21 -8.01
N ASN A 652 -9.83 17.19 -7.58
CA ASN A 652 -10.97 17.69 -8.34
C ASN A 652 -11.24 19.18 -8.05
N ASP A 653 -11.09 20.00 -9.08
CA ASP A 653 -11.29 21.45 -9.03
C ASP A 653 -12.76 21.86 -9.12
N ASP A 654 -13.61 21.08 -9.79
CA ASP A 654 -15.01 21.41 -10.11
C ASP A 654 -15.89 21.65 -8.87
N ILE A 655 -15.45 21.11 -7.73
CA ILE A 655 -16.16 21.22 -6.46
C ILE A 655 -16.05 22.63 -5.87
N PHE A 656 -14.96 23.34 -6.15
CA PHE A 656 -14.61 24.60 -5.50
C PHE A 656 -14.74 25.83 -6.40
N ILE A 657 -15.16 25.66 -7.66
CA ILE A 657 -15.26 26.72 -8.69
C ILE A 657 -16.68 27.32 -8.79
N ASP A 658 -17.71 26.62 -8.33
CA ASP A 658 -19.11 27.00 -8.56
C ASP A 658 -19.52 28.29 -7.81
N LYS A 659 -20.00 29.30 -8.56
CA LYS A 659 -20.39 30.62 -8.02
C LYS A 659 -21.83 30.67 -7.50
N ASP A 660 -22.67 29.70 -7.86
CA ASP A 660 -24.13 29.70 -7.58
C ASP A 660 -24.51 29.14 -6.20
N TYR A 661 -23.54 28.73 -5.38
CA TYR A 661 -23.77 28.34 -3.99
C TYR A 661 -23.04 29.27 -3.03
N PRO A 662 -23.73 29.86 -2.04
CA PRO A 662 -23.11 30.76 -1.08
C PRO A 662 -22.09 30.00 -0.21
N GLN A 663 -20.82 30.22 -0.52
CA GLN A 663 -19.65 30.09 0.37
C GLN A 663 -19.31 28.70 0.93
N VAL A 664 -18.54 27.92 0.17
CA VAL A 664 -17.41 27.22 0.79
C VAL A 664 -16.37 28.31 1.11
N LYS A 665 -16.32 28.82 2.36
CA LYS A 665 -15.35 29.86 2.79
C LYS A 665 -13.88 29.53 2.43
N TYR A 666 -13.60 28.27 2.14
CA TYR A 666 -12.27 27.74 1.82
C TYR A 666 -11.82 27.96 0.38
N SER A 667 -12.70 28.10 -0.62
CA SER A 667 -12.26 28.30 -2.02
C SER A 667 -11.64 29.68 -2.27
N SER A 668 -11.97 30.66 -1.45
CA SER A 668 -11.32 31.99 -1.41
C SER A 668 -10.07 32.04 -0.52
N ASN A 669 -9.73 30.95 0.17
CA ASN A 669 -8.56 30.91 1.04
C ASN A 669 -7.30 30.58 0.22
N LYS A 670 -6.50 31.61 -0.07
CA LYS A 670 -5.29 31.52 -0.86
C LYS A 670 -4.32 30.44 -0.36
N ASP A 671 -4.22 30.24 0.96
CA ASP A 671 -3.30 29.26 1.54
C ASP A 671 -3.69 27.82 1.19
N ILE A 672 -4.99 27.52 1.14
CA ILE A 672 -5.52 26.19 0.78
C ILE A 672 -5.30 25.92 -0.71
N GLU A 673 -5.50 26.93 -1.56
CA GLU A 673 -5.27 26.83 -3.00
C GLU A 673 -3.78 26.68 -3.31
N ASP A 674 -2.91 27.47 -2.69
CA ASP A 674 -1.46 27.38 -2.84
C ASP A 674 -0.96 26.01 -2.36
N PHE A 675 -1.46 25.50 -1.24
CA PHE A 675 -1.12 24.17 -0.76
C PHE A 675 -1.58 23.05 -1.72
N LYS A 676 -2.79 23.16 -2.28
CA LYS A 676 -3.27 22.27 -3.35
C LYS A 676 -2.32 22.24 -4.55
N ASN A 677 -1.82 23.40 -4.99
CA ASN A 677 -0.87 23.48 -6.10
C ASN A 677 0.48 22.83 -5.75
N ASN A 678 0.95 23.03 -4.52
CA ASN A 678 2.16 22.40 -4.00
C ASN A 678 2.03 20.87 -3.92
N LEU A 679 0.86 20.35 -3.55
CA LEU A 679 0.57 18.90 -3.58
C LEU A 679 0.64 18.33 -5.00
N ARG A 680 0.14 19.05 -6.00
CA ARG A 680 0.24 18.65 -7.42
C ARG A 680 1.70 18.67 -7.89
N TYR A 681 2.46 19.73 -7.61
CA TYR A 681 3.86 19.87 -8.04
C TYR A 681 4.78 18.80 -7.42
N SER A 682 4.65 18.60 -6.10
CA SER A 682 5.38 17.56 -5.36
C SER A 682 4.86 16.15 -5.64
N ASN A 683 3.73 16.02 -6.33
CA ASN A 683 3.04 14.76 -6.58
C ASN A 683 2.72 13.99 -5.29
N MET A 684 2.38 14.69 -4.20
CA MET A 684 2.02 14.10 -2.90
C MET A 684 0.50 13.83 -2.78
N LEU A 685 -0.20 13.73 -3.92
CA LEU A 685 -1.62 13.35 -4.03
C LEU A 685 -1.84 11.86 -3.70
N ARG A 686 -3.10 11.45 -3.58
CA ARG A 686 -3.48 10.03 -3.46
C ARG A 686 -3.56 9.36 -4.82
N HIS A 687 -2.48 8.74 -5.27
CA HIS A 687 -2.43 8.15 -6.62
C HIS A 687 -3.46 7.02 -6.81
N SER A 688 -3.94 6.38 -5.73
CA SER A 688 -4.98 5.35 -5.79
C SER A 688 -6.31 5.86 -6.33
N TYR A 689 -6.64 7.13 -6.10
CA TYR A 689 -7.91 7.72 -6.54
C TYR A 689 -7.83 8.21 -7.99
N ILE A 690 -6.62 8.48 -8.49
CA ILE A 690 -6.40 9.01 -9.84
C ILE A 690 -6.81 7.98 -10.89
N LEU A 691 -7.69 8.38 -11.80
CA LEU A 691 -8.30 7.53 -12.80
C LEU A 691 -7.31 7.12 -13.90
N GLU A 692 -6.70 8.12 -14.54
CA GLU A 692 -5.79 7.90 -15.66
C GLU A 692 -4.35 7.61 -15.18
N PRO A 693 -3.74 6.50 -15.64
CA PRO A 693 -2.37 6.15 -15.26
C PRO A 693 -1.38 7.29 -15.52
N LEU A 694 -0.71 7.73 -14.45
CA LEU A 694 0.37 8.73 -14.45
C LEU A 694 -0.01 10.13 -14.94
N ILE A 695 -1.29 10.48 -15.04
CA ILE A 695 -1.69 11.86 -15.42
C ILE A 695 -1.13 12.91 -14.44
N ASN A 696 -1.04 12.59 -13.15
CA ASN A 696 -0.43 13.43 -12.11
C ASN A 696 1.08 13.58 -12.21
N TYR A 697 1.76 12.71 -12.96
CA TYR A 697 3.18 12.88 -13.24
C TYR A 697 3.42 13.87 -14.39
N THR A 698 2.37 14.25 -15.12
CA THR A 698 2.51 15.12 -16.27
C THR A 698 2.64 16.59 -15.88
N ASN A 699 3.39 17.32 -16.68
CA ASN A 699 3.54 18.77 -16.58
C ASN A 699 2.20 19.54 -16.55
N ILE A 700 1.13 18.97 -17.13
CA ILE A 700 -0.19 19.59 -17.11
C ILE A 700 -0.75 19.66 -15.68
N VAL A 701 -0.53 18.61 -14.88
CA VAL A 701 -0.96 18.61 -13.48
C VAL A 701 0.06 19.34 -12.60
N THR A 702 1.37 19.13 -12.85
CA THR A 702 2.40 19.66 -11.93
C THR A 702 2.65 21.16 -12.05
N HIS A 703 2.34 21.81 -13.19
CA HIS A 703 2.62 23.23 -13.38
C HIS A 703 1.34 24.07 -13.58
N LYS A 704 1.04 24.94 -12.60
CA LYS A 704 -0.10 25.89 -12.65
C LYS A 704 -0.07 26.80 -13.88
N CYS A 705 1.12 27.20 -14.33
CA CYS A 705 1.28 28.00 -15.54
C CYS A 705 0.79 27.26 -16.80
N MET A 706 1.04 25.94 -16.90
CA MET A 706 0.61 25.13 -18.03
C MET A 706 -0.91 25.03 -18.06
N GLN A 707 -1.55 24.92 -16.90
CA GLN A 707 -3.00 24.95 -16.77
C GLN A 707 -3.56 26.26 -17.34
N LYS A 708 -3.03 27.41 -16.89
CA LYS A 708 -3.44 28.73 -17.38
C LYS A 708 -3.23 28.90 -18.89
N ILE A 709 -2.07 28.50 -19.42
CA ILE A 709 -1.75 28.58 -20.85
C ILE A 709 -2.76 27.77 -21.68
N LEU A 710 -3.14 26.60 -21.17
CA LEU A 710 -4.08 25.70 -21.83
C LEU A 710 -5.55 26.06 -21.54
N GLY A 711 -5.82 27.10 -20.74
CA GLY A 711 -7.17 27.51 -20.31
C GLY A 711 -7.83 26.55 -19.29
N LEU A 712 -7.06 25.62 -18.72
CA LEU A 712 -7.54 24.53 -17.87
C LEU A 712 -7.90 25.02 -16.46
N ASP A 713 -9.05 25.68 -16.32
CA ASP A 713 -9.46 26.27 -15.04
C ASP A 713 -10.15 25.26 -14.09
N GLY A 714 -10.39 24.00 -14.50
CA GLY A 714 -11.01 22.96 -13.67
C GLY A 714 -10.47 21.54 -13.94
N LEU A 715 -9.40 21.12 -13.23
CA LEU A 715 -8.87 19.76 -13.35
C LEU A 715 -9.67 18.75 -12.51
N ASN A 716 -10.11 17.66 -13.15
CA ASN A 716 -10.67 16.49 -12.47
C ASN A 716 -9.81 15.25 -12.76
N LEU A 717 -9.20 14.69 -11.72
CA LEU A 717 -8.28 13.55 -11.81
C LEU A 717 -8.95 12.22 -11.42
N ILE A 718 -10.20 12.24 -10.97
CA ILE A 718 -10.85 11.08 -10.32
C ILE A 718 -12.09 10.55 -11.08
N LYS A 719 -12.67 11.34 -11.99
CA LYS A 719 -13.82 10.94 -12.83
C LYS A 719 -13.55 11.10 -14.32
N ASN A 720 -14.19 10.25 -15.13
CA ASN A 720 -14.17 10.33 -16.58
C ASN A 720 -15.08 11.47 -17.06
N GLN A 721 -14.51 12.55 -17.56
CA GLN A 721 -15.26 13.71 -18.09
C GLN A 721 -15.38 13.66 -19.61
N PHE A 722 -15.95 12.60 -20.16
CA PHE A 722 -16.30 12.58 -21.59
C PHE A 722 -17.49 13.51 -21.92
N GLU A 723 -18.21 14.05 -20.92
CA GLU A 723 -19.57 14.58 -21.12
C GLU A 723 -19.78 16.11 -20.99
N LYS A 724 -18.82 16.93 -20.55
CA LYS A 724 -19.02 18.39 -20.51
C LYS A 724 -17.89 19.14 -21.22
N ASP A 725 -18.23 20.01 -22.16
CA ASP A 725 -17.33 21.04 -22.72
C ASP A 725 -16.76 21.87 -21.56
N SER A 726 -15.48 22.24 -21.49
CA SER A 726 -14.72 22.96 -22.51
C SER A 726 -13.23 22.59 -22.59
N ILE A 727 -12.63 21.86 -21.66
CA ILE A 727 -11.25 21.35 -21.81
C ILE A 727 -11.04 20.03 -21.03
N ASN A 728 -11.30 18.92 -21.71
CA ASN A 728 -11.31 17.58 -21.12
C ASN A 728 -9.98 16.86 -21.35
N PHE A 729 -9.45 16.18 -20.33
CA PHE A 729 -8.18 15.45 -20.41
C PHE A 729 -8.22 14.13 -21.18
N GLY A 730 -9.40 13.69 -21.62
CA GLY A 730 -9.48 12.54 -22.51
C GLY A 730 -8.74 12.84 -23.82
N PHE A 731 -7.57 12.25 -24.03
CA PHE A 731 -6.92 12.06 -25.34
C PHE A 731 -6.87 13.24 -26.32
N LYS A 732 -6.78 14.50 -25.86
CA LYS A 732 -7.03 15.68 -26.72
C LYS A 732 -5.78 16.54 -27.02
N CYS A 733 -4.62 15.93 -27.28
CA CYS A 733 -3.42 16.70 -27.69
C CYS A 733 -3.68 17.44 -29.03
N THR A 734 -4.53 16.93 -29.91
CA THR A 734 -4.92 17.58 -31.17
C THR A 734 -5.74 18.86 -30.98
N LYS A 735 -6.74 18.89 -30.08
CA LYS A 735 -7.51 20.11 -29.74
C LYS A 735 -6.66 21.13 -28.98
N ILE A 736 -5.87 20.64 -28.03
CA ILE A 736 -4.90 21.44 -27.28
C ILE A 736 -3.87 22.07 -28.22
N ASN A 737 -3.47 21.39 -29.30
CA ASN A 737 -2.49 21.93 -30.24
C ASN A 737 -3.13 22.69 -31.43
N SER A 738 -4.41 22.48 -31.75
CA SER A 738 -5.09 23.17 -32.87
C SER A 738 -5.36 24.64 -32.59
N ASN A 739 -5.62 24.99 -31.32
CA ASN A 739 -5.93 26.35 -30.90
C ASN A 739 -4.69 27.26 -30.78
N TYR A 740 -3.49 26.71 -30.94
CA TYR A 740 -2.23 27.43 -30.69
C TYR A 740 -1.21 27.21 -31.81
N THR A 741 -0.41 28.24 -32.09
CA THR A 741 0.56 28.29 -33.20
C THR A 741 2.00 28.38 -32.70
N TYR A 742 2.31 27.72 -31.59
CA TYR A 742 3.57 27.89 -30.89
C TYR A 742 4.54 26.72 -31.10
N LYS A 743 5.84 27.03 -31.13
CA LYS A 743 6.93 26.04 -31.05
C LYS A 743 7.25 25.82 -29.57
N VAL A 744 7.04 24.62 -29.06
CA VAL A 744 7.37 24.28 -27.67
C VAL A 744 8.86 23.97 -27.58
N ILE A 745 9.65 24.91 -27.05
CA ILE A 745 11.11 24.77 -26.91
C ILE A 745 11.47 23.97 -25.64
N GLU A 746 10.93 24.34 -24.46
CA GLU A 746 11.20 23.66 -23.18
C GLU A 746 9.93 23.56 -22.32
N LEU A 747 9.51 22.33 -22.01
CA LEU A 747 8.28 22.05 -21.25
C LEU A 747 8.45 22.14 -19.73
N ASP A 748 9.69 22.15 -19.24
CA ASP A 748 9.98 22.02 -17.80
C ASP A 748 9.92 23.35 -17.02
N ASP A 749 9.74 24.49 -17.70
CA ASP A 749 9.92 25.84 -17.12
C ASP A 749 8.81 26.86 -17.46
N CYS A 750 7.62 26.43 -17.87
CA CYS A 750 6.56 27.35 -18.35
C CYS A 750 6.95 28.22 -19.56
N LYS A 751 8.04 27.89 -20.26
CA LYS A 751 8.57 28.66 -21.40
C LYS A 751 7.98 28.15 -22.72
N LEU A 752 6.89 28.75 -23.17
CA LEU A 752 6.45 28.63 -24.56
C LEU A 752 7.01 29.76 -25.40
N SER A 753 7.69 29.42 -26.51
CA SER A 753 8.05 30.39 -27.53
C SER A 753 7.02 30.39 -28.66
N VAL A 754 6.50 31.57 -28.97
CA VAL A 754 5.58 31.77 -30.09
C VAL A 754 6.38 31.78 -31.39
N CYS A 755 6.08 30.90 -32.34
CA CYS A 755 6.59 31.06 -33.69
C CYS A 755 5.60 31.91 -34.49
N ASP A 756 6.12 32.88 -35.22
CA ASP A 756 5.32 33.80 -36.02
C ASP A 756 4.84 33.08 -37.27
N LYS A 757 3.54 33.14 -37.57
CA LYS A 757 2.95 32.45 -38.74
C LYS A 757 3.57 32.91 -40.07
N ASP A 758 4.15 34.12 -40.07
CA ASP A 758 4.68 34.80 -41.25
C ASP A 758 6.19 34.57 -41.47
N LYS A 759 6.85 33.72 -40.66
CA LYS A 759 8.23 33.28 -40.88
C LYS A 759 8.29 31.78 -41.12
N ASP A 760 8.64 31.40 -42.35
CA ASP A 760 8.50 30.09 -43.01
C ASP A 760 9.15 28.83 -42.36
N ILE A 761 9.51 28.80 -41.07
CA ILE A 761 10.03 27.57 -40.44
C ILE A 761 9.55 27.43 -38.98
N CYS A 762 8.30 26.99 -38.78
CA CYS A 762 7.87 26.38 -37.51
C CYS A 762 8.14 24.85 -37.58
N GLU A 763 8.98 24.32 -36.69
CA GLU A 763 9.13 22.87 -36.48
C GLU A 763 7.83 22.22 -35.95
N GLU A 764 7.70 20.90 -36.10
CA GLU A 764 6.52 20.10 -35.74
C GLU A 764 5.96 20.38 -34.32
N LYS A 765 4.62 20.50 -34.21
CA LYS A 765 3.90 20.63 -32.94
C LYS A 765 4.15 19.41 -32.04
N LYS A 766 4.84 19.60 -30.90
CA LYS A 766 5.10 18.53 -29.91
C LYS A 766 3.92 18.37 -28.96
N CYS A 767 3.53 17.13 -28.62
CA CYS A 767 2.50 16.89 -27.60
C CYS A 767 2.97 17.33 -26.21
N ILE A 768 2.10 18.07 -25.53
CA ILE A 768 2.36 18.70 -24.22
C ILE A 768 2.23 17.67 -23.10
N TYR A 769 1.53 16.55 -23.32
CA TYR A 769 1.31 15.46 -22.37
C TYR A 769 2.61 14.68 -22.07
N LYS A 770 3.47 15.23 -21.21
CA LYS A 770 4.76 14.64 -20.82
C LYS A 770 4.95 14.59 -19.32
N ILE A 771 5.56 13.50 -18.84
CA ILE A 771 6.02 13.41 -17.45
C ILE A 771 7.02 14.53 -17.17
N SER A 772 6.80 15.29 -16.10
CA SER A 772 7.67 16.40 -15.71
C SER A 772 9.01 15.90 -15.15
N ALA A 773 10.08 16.66 -15.38
CA ALA A 773 11.42 16.35 -14.87
C ALA A 773 11.42 16.17 -13.33
N ASN A 774 10.69 17.03 -12.60
CA ASN A 774 10.57 16.95 -11.15
C ASN A 774 9.93 15.62 -10.69
N SER A 775 8.78 15.25 -11.25
CA SER A 775 8.07 14.01 -10.89
C SER A 775 8.90 12.76 -11.19
N LYS A 776 9.76 12.83 -12.20
CA LYS A 776 10.70 11.78 -12.59
C LYS A 776 11.88 11.69 -11.62
N LYS A 777 12.49 12.83 -11.27
CA LYS A 777 13.63 12.90 -10.33
C LYS A 777 13.22 12.49 -8.91
N TYR A 778 12.09 13.00 -8.43
CA TYR A 778 11.60 12.84 -7.06
C TYR A 778 10.27 12.09 -7.00
N THR A 779 10.18 10.93 -7.65
CA THR A 779 8.95 10.10 -7.57
C THR A 779 8.66 9.69 -6.11
N PRO A 780 7.42 9.87 -5.61
CA PRO A 780 7.06 9.50 -4.23
C PRO A 780 6.92 7.98 -4.05
N ARG A 781 6.75 7.23 -5.14
CA ARG A 781 6.58 5.77 -5.07
C ARG A 781 7.22 5.06 -6.23
N TYR A 782 7.35 3.76 -6.06
CA TYR A 782 7.61 2.84 -7.17
C TYR A 782 6.46 2.89 -8.18
N VAL A 783 6.80 3.12 -9.44
CA VAL A 783 5.85 3.17 -10.57
C VAL A 783 5.88 1.85 -11.31
N HIS A 784 4.71 1.20 -11.46
CA HIS A 784 4.65 -0.10 -12.11
C HIS A 784 4.70 0.02 -13.64
N LEU A 785 5.31 -0.98 -14.30
CA LEU A 785 5.51 -0.95 -15.75
C LEU A 785 4.21 -0.77 -16.55
N HIS A 786 3.12 -1.46 -16.18
CA HIS A 786 1.83 -1.30 -16.85
C HIS A 786 1.28 0.12 -16.79
N GLU A 787 1.54 0.88 -15.72
CA GLU A 787 1.11 2.28 -15.61
C GLU A 787 1.84 3.15 -16.66
N ILE A 788 3.12 2.87 -16.90
CA ILE A 788 3.93 3.59 -17.90
C ILE A 788 3.58 3.17 -19.32
N ILE A 789 3.30 1.87 -19.54
CA ILE A 789 2.81 1.39 -20.84
C ILE A 789 1.47 2.05 -21.18
N LEU A 790 0.54 2.09 -20.23
CA LEU A 790 -0.76 2.74 -20.42
C LEU A 790 -0.62 4.25 -20.62
N TYR A 791 0.29 4.91 -19.89
CA TYR A 791 0.64 6.31 -20.16
C TYR A 791 1.13 6.53 -21.60
N GLN A 792 2.00 5.65 -22.12
CA GLN A 792 2.51 5.77 -23.49
C GLN A 792 1.41 5.49 -24.53
N ILE A 793 0.54 4.51 -24.29
CA ILE A 793 -0.65 4.26 -25.12
C ILE A 793 -1.52 5.52 -25.11
N ASN A 794 -1.83 6.06 -23.93
CA ASN A 794 -2.64 7.25 -23.76
C ASN A 794 -2.07 8.45 -24.50
N ARG A 795 -0.76 8.65 -24.40
CA ARG A 795 -0.03 9.69 -25.13
C ARG A 795 -0.15 9.52 -26.65
N ASN A 796 0.09 8.32 -27.16
CA ASN A 796 -0.01 8.05 -28.60
C ASN A 796 -1.43 8.25 -29.14
N ILE A 797 -2.46 7.79 -28.41
CA ILE A 797 -3.88 8.04 -28.73
C ILE A 797 -4.14 9.56 -28.75
N SER A 798 -3.61 10.30 -27.77
CA SER A 798 -3.77 11.75 -27.72
C SER A 798 -3.11 12.50 -28.89
N GLU A 799 -2.05 11.92 -29.46
CA GLU A 799 -1.36 12.39 -30.66
C GLU A 799 -2.07 11.95 -31.96
N GLY A 800 -3.16 11.18 -31.87
CA GLY A 800 -3.87 10.60 -33.02
C GLY A 800 -3.11 9.49 -33.72
N LYS A 801 -2.10 8.89 -33.07
CA LYS A 801 -1.24 7.84 -33.62
C LYS A 801 -1.83 6.46 -33.31
N ILE A 802 -1.98 5.64 -34.34
CA ILE A 802 -2.36 4.23 -34.19
C ILE A 802 -1.31 3.48 -33.37
N ILE A 803 -1.79 2.73 -32.37
CA ILE A 803 -0.93 1.85 -31.58
C ILE A 803 -0.60 0.62 -32.41
N SER A 804 0.68 0.45 -32.74
CA SER A 804 1.19 -0.68 -33.51
C SER A 804 2.63 -1.02 -33.07
N GLY A 805 3.07 -2.23 -33.38
CA GLY A 805 4.40 -2.72 -33.07
C GLY A 805 4.70 -2.76 -31.57
N THR A 806 6.00 -2.70 -31.23
CA THR A 806 6.50 -2.82 -29.85
C THR A 806 7.24 -1.58 -29.35
N ASN A 807 7.38 -0.53 -30.17
CA ASN A 807 8.14 0.68 -29.84
C ASN A 807 7.66 1.37 -28.56
N TYR A 808 6.34 1.51 -28.39
CA TYR A 808 5.77 2.13 -27.19
C TYR A 808 6.06 1.32 -25.91
N ILE A 809 6.19 0.00 -26.00
CA ILE A 809 6.60 -0.86 -24.87
C ILE A 809 8.09 -0.66 -24.58
N ARG A 810 8.95 -0.58 -25.60
CA ARG A 810 10.38 -0.32 -25.42
C ARG A 810 10.64 1.05 -24.80
N GLU A 811 9.92 2.08 -25.25
CA GLU A 811 9.95 3.42 -24.66
C GLU A 811 9.48 3.39 -23.20
N ALA A 812 8.39 2.68 -22.91
CA ALA A 812 7.89 2.51 -21.56
C ALA A 812 8.91 1.79 -20.64
N ILE A 813 9.64 0.79 -21.15
CA ILE A 813 10.71 0.11 -20.39
C ILE A 813 11.84 1.08 -20.05
N LYS A 814 12.30 1.90 -21.01
CA LYS A 814 13.33 2.92 -20.76
C LYS A 814 12.88 3.92 -19.69
N LEU A 815 11.67 4.45 -19.84
CA LEU A 815 11.09 5.39 -18.88
C LEU A 815 10.84 4.76 -17.50
N TYR A 816 10.44 3.49 -17.46
CA TYR A 816 10.31 2.71 -16.23
C TYR A 816 11.63 2.55 -15.51
N LYS A 817 12.71 2.27 -16.25
CA LYS A 817 14.06 2.21 -15.67
C LYS A 817 14.44 3.57 -15.10
N GLU A 818 14.20 4.64 -15.82
CA GLU A 818 14.58 5.99 -15.41
C GLU A 818 13.80 6.50 -14.18
N ILE A 819 12.46 6.41 -14.19
CA ILE A 819 11.59 6.87 -13.07
C ILE A 819 11.89 6.10 -11.80
N ASN A 820 12.09 4.78 -11.90
CA ASN A 820 12.40 3.94 -10.74
C ASN A 820 13.91 3.86 -10.45
N ASN A 821 14.72 4.62 -11.19
CA ASN A 821 16.17 4.69 -11.08
C ASN A 821 16.84 3.28 -11.08
N ILE A 822 16.42 2.43 -11.99
CA ILE A 822 16.90 1.06 -12.19
C ILE A 822 18.08 1.08 -13.18
N ASN A 823 19.19 0.40 -12.86
CA ASN A 823 20.38 0.35 -13.70
C ASN A 823 20.12 -0.30 -15.08
N ASP A 824 20.82 0.16 -16.12
CA ASP A 824 20.62 -0.30 -17.50
C ASP A 824 21.01 -1.76 -17.75
N GLU A 825 22.02 -2.29 -17.05
CA GLU A 825 22.43 -3.71 -17.09
C GLU A 825 21.35 -4.68 -16.62
N MET A 826 20.26 -4.18 -16.03
CA MET A 826 19.18 -4.98 -15.51
C MET A 826 18.22 -5.38 -16.65
N ASP A 827 18.37 -6.61 -17.14
CA ASP A 827 17.41 -7.23 -18.06
C ASP A 827 16.12 -7.54 -17.31
N LEU A 828 15.02 -6.88 -17.67
CA LEU A 828 13.68 -7.16 -17.13
C LEU A 828 13.17 -8.57 -17.48
N ASN A 829 14.02 -9.46 -18.01
CA ASN A 829 13.62 -10.74 -18.59
C ASN A 829 12.50 -10.59 -19.63
N LEU A 830 12.38 -9.37 -20.18
CA LEU A 830 11.32 -8.90 -21.03
C LEU A 830 11.96 -8.45 -22.35
N PHE A 831 11.62 -9.15 -23.42
CA PHE A 831 12.08 -8.83 -24.76
C PHE A 831 10.87 -8.56 -25.63
N ALA A 832 10.85 -7.38 -26.25
CA ALA A 832 9.80 -6.98 -27.17
C ALA A 832 10.47 -6.49 -28.44
N ASN A 833 10.34 -7.23 -29.54
CA ASN A 833 10.88 -6.82 -30.83
C ASN A 833 9.89 -6.97 -31.98
N SER A 834 9.99 -6.07 -32.94
CA SER A 834 9.32 -6.09 -34.24
C SER A 834 10.33 -6.50 -35.31
N PHE A 835 9.99 -7.46 -36.16
CA PHE A 835 10.92 -7.97 -37.18
C PHE A 835 11.20 -6.97 -38.32
N ASN A 836 10.44 -5.88 -38.44
CA ASN A 836 10.52 -4.92 -39.54
C ASN A 836 10.98 -3.49 -39.16
N ASP A 837 11.48 -3.25 -37.93
CA ASP A 837 12.01 -1.93 -37.50
C ASP A 837 13.36 -1.60 -38.20
N ASN A 838 13.31 -1.27 -39.49
CA ASN A 838 14.42 -0.67 -40.23
C ASN A 838 14.35 0.86 -40.06
N LYS A 839 15.04 1.42 -39.06
CA LYS A 839 15.41 2.85 -39.06
C LYS A 839 16.92 2.99 -39.24
N GLU A 840 17.30 3.89 -40.13
CA GLU A 840 18.59 4.04 -40.81
C GLU A 840 19.80 4.51 -39.97
N SER A 841 19.77 4.46 -38.64
CA SER A 841 20.92 4.87 -37.82
C SER A 841 21.62 3.65 -37.24
N ASP A 842 22.61 3.14 -37.96
CA ASP A 842 23.80 2.40 -37.51
C ASP A 842 24.18 1.31 -38.52
N GLU A 843 25.18 1.60 -39.36
CA GLU A 843 25.63 0.68 -40.41
C GLU A 843 26.23 -0.64 -39.88
N LYS A 844 26.51 -0.72 -38.57
CA LYS A 844 26.89 -1.98 -37.90
C LYS A 844 25.71 -2.94 -37.62
N ASN A 845 24.45 -2.46 -37.69
CA ASN A 845 23.25 -3.28 -37.47
C ASN A 845 22.59 -3.75 -38.79
N LYS A 846 23.15 -3.42 -39.96
CA LYS A 846 22.59 -3.82 -41.27
C LYS A 846 22.78 -5.30 -41.59
N GLU A 847 23.78 -5.97 -41.00
CA GLU A 847 24.00 -7.42 -41.18
C GLU A 847 23.22 -8.30 -40.18
N SER A 848 22.78 -7.76 -39.04
CA SER A 848 22.12 -8.54 -37.97
C SER A 848 20.62 -8.80 -38.19
N ASN A 849 19.94 -8.01 -39.04
CA ASN A 849 18.48 -8.00 -39.11
C ASN A 849 17.87 -8.77 -40.30
N LYS A 850 18.69 -9.45 -41.13
CA LYS A 850 18.26 -10.24 -42.31
C LYS A 850 18.27 -11.76 -42.10
N GLU A 851 18.19 -12.20 -40.84
CA GLU A 851 18.38 -13.59 -40.41
C GLU A 851 17.11 -14.15 -39.75
N ILE A 852 16.07 -14.43 -40.54
CA ILE A 852 14.68 -14.65 -40.08
C ILE A 852 14.50 -15.81 -39.06
N PHE A 853 15.45 -16.74 -38.96
CA PHE A 853 15.33 -17.96 -38.15
C PHE A 853 16.62 -18.45 -37.47
N SER A 854 17.79 -17.83 -37.70
CA SER A 854 19.08 -18.41 -37.32
C SER A 854 19.48 -18.20 -35.87
N ASP A 855 19.00 -17.16 -35.19
CA ASP A 855 19.33 -16.94 -33.76
C ASP A 855 18.07 -16.88 -32.92
N TYR A 856 17.26 -17.94 -32.94
CA TYR A 856 16.12 -18.02 -32.03
C TYR A 856 16.56 -17.94 -30.55
N VAL A 857 17.86 -17.90 -30.17
CA VAL A 857 18.50 -17.25 -28.96
C VAL A 857 19.76 -18.04 -28.51
N ASN A 858 20.97 -17.65 -28.94
CA ASN A 858 22.29 -17.95 -28.33
C ASN A 858 22.87 -19.38 -28.31
N ASN A 859 23.08 -20.06 -29.43
CA ASN A 859 24.20 -21.04 -29.47
C ASN A 859 24.71 -21.24 -30.90
N GLY A 860 25.94 -20.79 -31.13
CA GLY A 860 26.68 -21.06 -32.36
C GLY A 860 26.91 -22.57 -32.50
N LYS A 861 26.16 -23.20 -33.41
CA LYS A 861 26.49 -24.43 -34.16
C LYS A 861 25.24 -24.98 -34.87
N ILE A 862 24.63 -24.23 -35.80
CA ILE A 862 23.73 -24.84 -36.79
C ILE A 862 24.06 -24.25 -38.16
N LYS A 863 24.57 -25.10 -39.07
CA LYS A 863 24.90 -24.73 -40.45
C LYS A 863 23.63 -24.33 -41.20
N ARG A 864 23.68 -23.14 -41.82
CA ARG A 864 22.74 -22.56 -42.78
C ARG A 864 21.90 -23.61 -43.52
N HIS A 865 20.63 -23.75 -43.15
CA HIS A 865 19.59 -24.18 -44.06
C HIS A 865 18.80 -22.94 -44.46
N SER A 866 18.97 -22.53 -45.72
CA SER A 866 18.19 -21.45 -46.33
C SER A 866 16.71 -21.82 -46.28
N VAL A 867 15.93 -21.09 -45.48
CA VAL A 867 14.47 -21.04 -45.63
C VAL A 867 14.17 -20.30 -46.93
N LYS A 868 14.36 -20.99 -48.06
CA LYS A 868 13.61 -20.72 -49.29
C LYS A 868 12.29 -21.50 -49.18
N SER A 869 11.42 -21.10 -48.26
CA SER A 869 10.01 -21.46 -48.36
C SER A 869 9.32 -20.30 -49.05
N ASN A 870 8.87 -20.52 -50.29
CA ASN A 870 8.10 -19.59 -51.12
C ASN A 870 6.70 -19.25 -50.54
N LEU A 871 6.51 -19.23 -49.22
CA LEU A 871 5.20 -19.08 -48.55
C LEU A 871 4.98 -17.71 -47.91
N PHE A 872 6.02 -16.89 -47.72
CA PHE A 872 5.88 -15.58 -47.09
C PHE A 872 6.71 -14.54 -47.84
N ASP A 873 6.03 -13.63 -48.52
CA ASP A 873 6.65 -12.37 -48.89
C ASP A 873 6.72 -11.54 -47.59
N GLN A 874 7.85 -11.64 -46.88
CA GLN A 874 8.11 -10.92 -45.62
C GLN A 874 8.03 -9.40 -45.75
N ASN A 875 7.86 -8.92 -46.98
CA ASN A 875 7.63 -7.54 -47.31
C ASN A 875 6.21 -7.05 -46.97
N GLU A 876 5.24 -7.90 -46.58
CA GLU A 876 3.84 -7.49 -46.37
C GLU A 876 3.29 -7.59 -44.92
N ILE A 877 3.88 -8.43 -44.06
CA ILE A 877 3.37 -8.69 -42.70
C ILE A 877 4.46 -8.43 -41.66
N ASN A 878 4.11 -7.74 -40.56
CA ASN A 878 4.97 -7.59 -39.41
C ASN A 878 4.62 -8.63 -38.32
N ILE A 879 5.60 -9.40 -37.85
CA ILE A 879 5.41 -10.24 -36.66
C ILE A 879 6.12 -9.54 -35.49
N ASN A 880 5.45 -9.40 -34.36
CA ASN A 880 6.08 -8.93 -33.13
C ASN A 880 6.34 -10.13 -32.21
N LEU A 881 7.55 -10.23 -31.67
CA LEU A 881 7.91 -11.22 -30.67
C LEU A 881 7.94 -10.58 -29.29
N LEU A 882 7.09 -11.05 -28.39
CA LEU A 882 7.10 -10.65 -26.99
C LEU A 882 7.41 -11.87 -26.12
N LYS A 883 8.55 -11.82 -25.45
CA LYS A 883 9.02 -12.89 -24.56
C LYS A 883 9.10 -12.37 -23.13
N MET A 884 8.47 -13.10 -22.24
CA MET A 884 8.48 -12.90 -20.79
C MET A 884 9.05 -14.15 -20.14
N ASN A 885 10.32 -14.09 -19.76
CA ASN A 885 10.94 -15.15 -19.00
C ASN A 885 10.47 -15.07 -17.55
N SER A 886 10.12 -16.21 -16.97
CA SER A 886 9.95 -16.35 -15.53
C SER A 886 10.83 -17.49 -15.03
N ASP A 887 11.00 -17.58 -13.71
CA ASP A 887 11.66 -18.73 -13.07
C ASP A 887 10.77 -20.00 -13.10
N LYS A 888 9.65 -19.96 -13.83
CA LYS A 888 8.59 -20.96 -13.78
C LYS A 888 8.02 -21.30 -15.15
N ASP A 889 8.01 -22.59 -15.33
CA ASP A 889 7.93 -23.27 -16.60
C ASP A 889 6.64 -24.09 -16.55
N MET A 890 5.60 -23.63 -17.26
CA MET A 890 4.25 -24.19 -17.11
C MET A 890 4.01 -25.35 -18.08
N SER A 891 3.97 -26.57 -17.55
CA SER A 891 3.60 -27.77 -18.31
C SER A 891 2.10 -27.87 -18.62
N LYS A 892 1.26 -27.23 -17.81
CA LYS A 892 -0.19 -27.19 -17.96
C LYS A 892 -0.72 -25.77 -17.80
N LEU A 893 -1.82 -25.46 -18.49
CA LEU A 893 -2.45 -24.15 -18.47
C LEU A 893 -3.96 -24.28 -18.24
N LYS A 894 -4.46 -23.65 -17.18
CA LYS A 894 -5.90 -23.46 -16.95
C LYS A 894 -6.36 -22.17 -17.62
N ILE A 895 -7.20 -22.33 -18.64
CA ILE A 895 -7.79 -21.24 -19.42
C ILE A 895 -9.23 -21.06 -18.98
N ALA A 896 -9.56 -19.84 -18.56
CA ALA A 896 -10.90 -19.42 -18.25
C ALA A 896 -11.54 -18.71 -19.45
N ILE A 897 -12.76 -19.11 -19.82
CA ILE A 897 -13.57 -18.52 -20.88
C ILE A 897 -14.65 -17.68 -20.22
N ALA A 898 -14.62 -16.36 -20.47
CA ALA A 898 -15.67 -15.45 -20.03
C ALA A 898 -16.87 -15.58 -20.97
N HIS A 899 -17.84 -16.39 -20.56
CA HIS A 899 -19.09 -16.56 -21.31
C HIS A 899 -20.04 -15.43 -20.92
N ILE A 900 -19.90 -14.31 -21.64
CA ILE A 900 -20.62 -13.05 -21.37
C ILE A 900 -21.34 -12.54 -22.62
N ASP A 901 -22.41 -11.77 -22.40
CA ASP A 901 -23.13 -11.10 -23.50
C ASP A 901 -22.43 -9.80 -23.91
N VAL A 902 -22.25 -9.62 -25.22
CA VAL A 902 -21.72 -8.39 -25.82
C VAL A 902 -22.86 -7.66 -26.50
N LEU A 903 -23.43 -6.66 -25.82
CA LEU A 903 -24.56 -5.90 -26.31
C LEU A 903 -24.14 -4.90 -27.40
N ASP A 904 -24.89 -4.88 -28.50
CA ASP A 904 -24.73 -3.94 -29.61
C ASP A 904 -24.63 -2.47 -29.17
N ILE A 905 -25.46 -2.08 -28.21
CA ILE A 905 -25.52 -0.70 -27.73
C ILE A 905 -24.19 -0.24 -27.13
N ASN A 906 -23.43 -1.14 -26.49
CA ASN A 906 -22.21 -0.78 -25.78
C ASN A 906 -21.12 -0.32 -26.76
N TYR A 907 -20.78 -1.16 -27.74
CA TYR A 907 -19.74 -0.78 -28.70
C TYR A 907 -20.20 0.31 -29.67
N LYS A 908 -21.51 0.40 -29.98
CA LYS A 908 -22.07 1.51 -30.79
C LYS A 908 -21.92 2.85 -30.07
N SER A 909 -22.17 2.91 -28.76
CA SER A 909 -21.97 4.13 -27.99
C SER A 909 -20.49 4.52 -27.88
N SER A 910 -19.58 3.55 -27.82
CA SER A 910 -18.13 3.79 -27.87
C SER A 910 -17.65 4.36 -29.21
N ILE A 911 -18.25 3.92 -30.32
CA ILE A 911 -18.06 4.54 -31.65
C ILE A 911 -18.48 6.03 -31.62
N MET A 912 -19.53 6.36 -30.86
CA MET A 912 -19.99 7.74 -30.65
C MET A 912 -19.18 8.53 -29.60
N LYS A 913 -18.07 7.96 -29.09
CA LYS A 913 -17.22 8.53 -28.03
C LYS A 913 -17.92 8.68 -26.67
N THR A 914 -19.04 7.98 -26.46
CA THR A 914 -19.80 7.98 -25.20
C THR A 914 -19.94 6.54 -24.68
N PRO A 915 -18.83 5.89 -24.26
CA PRO A 915 -18.87 4.50 -23.80
C PRO A 915 -19.83 4.34 -22.63
N ILE A 916 -20.60 3.25 -22.62
CA ILE A 916 -21.50 2.91 -21.50
C ILE A 916 -20.67 2.25 -20.39
N LEU A 917 -20.53 2.96 -19.27
CA LEU A 917 -19.74 2.58 -18.10
C LEU A 917 -20.63 2.28 -16.88
N ASP A 918 -21.75 1.58 -17.10
CA ASP A 918 -22.74 1.30 -16.06
C ASP A 918 -22.22 0.37 -14.96
N GLY A 919 -22.75 0.55 -13.74
CA GLY A 919 -22.28 -0.12 -12.53
C GLY A 919 -22.58 -1.60 -12.54
N ASN A 920 -23.74 -1.99 -13.08
CA ASN A 920 -24.13 -3.39 -13.23
C ASN A 920 -23.15 -4.16 -14.14
N ARG A 921 -22.73 -3.58 -15.25
CA ARG A 921 -21.76 -4.16 -16.18
C ARG A 921 -20.37 -4.23 -15.57
N LEU A 922 -19.94 -3.19 -14.83
CA LEU A 922 -18.68 -3.22 -14.10
C LEU A 922 -18.67 -4.33 -13.04
N GLN A 923 -19.77 -4.48 -12.29
CA GLN A 923 -19.92 -5.53 -11.28
C GLN A 923 -19.87 -6.94 -11.88
N LYS A 924 -20.51 -7.15 -13.04
CA LYS A 924 -20.39 -8.42 -13.80
C LYS A 924 -18.95 -8.73 -14.19
N LEU A 925 -18.21 -7.73 -14.69
CA LEU A 925 -16.78 -7.88 -15.01
C LEU A 925 -15.97 -8.23 -13.77
N TYR A 926 -16.17 -7.50 -12.66
CA TYR A 926 -15.48 -7.75 -11.39
C TYR A 926 -15.76 -9.16 -10.87
N HIS A 927 -17.02 -9.59 -10.95
CA HIS A 927 -17.42 -10.94 -10.57
C HIS A 927 -16.66 -12.00 -11.36
N ILE A 928 -16.65 -11.89 -12.70
CA ILE A 928 -15.96 -12.84 -13.60
C ILE A 928 -14.44 -12.88 -13.34
N LEU A 929 -13.81 -11.72 -13.17
CA LEU A 929 -12.39 -11.62 -12.84
C LEU A 929 -12.09 -12.25 -11.48
N ASN A 930 -12.87 -11.92 -10.44
CA ASN A 930 -12.73 -12.47 -9.10
C ASN A 930 -12.89 -14.00 -9.11
N GLN A 931 -13.89 -14.53 -9.82
CA GLN A 931 -14.11 -15.97 -9.96
C GLN A 931 -12.93 -16.67 -10.63
N SER A 932 -12.31 -16.07 -11.66
CA SER A 932 -11.18 -16.69 -12.36
C SER A 932 -9.99 -16.97 -11.45
N VAL A 933 -9.71 -16.04 -10.53
CA VAL A 933 -8.67 -16.19 -9.53
C VAL A 933 -9.09 -17.20 -8.45
N LYS A 934 -10.34 -17.15 -7.98
CA LYS A 934 -10.86 -18.10 -6.96
C LYS A 934 -10.76 -19.55 -7.45
N GLN A 935 -10.95 -19.79 -8.74
CA GLN A 935 -10.86 -21.10 -9.37
C GLN A 935 -9.45 -21.47 -9.86
N GLY A 936 -8.46 -20.59 -9.65
CA GLY A 936 -7.05 -20.86 -9.97
C GLY A 936 -6.72 -20.87 -11.46
N ALA A 937 -7.42 -20.06 -12.27
CA ALA A 937 -7.10 -19.88 -13.69
C ALA A 937 -5.72 -19.22 -13.87
N ASN A 938 -5.00 -19.62 -14.93
CA ASN A 938 -3.74 -18.99 -15.33
C ASN A 938 -3.96 -17.89 -16.38
N MET A 939 -5.00 -18.05 -17.20
CA MET A 939 -5.36 -17.14 -18.29
C MET A 939 -6.88 -16.99 -18.34
N ILE A 940 -7.39 -15.80 -18.65
CA ILE A 940 -8.80 -15.55 -18.94
C ILE A 940 -8.98 -14.84 -20.29
N LEU A 941 -10.00 -15.26 -21.03
CA LEU A 941 -10.28 -14.83 -22.39
C LEU A 941 -11.67 -14.17 -22.46
N PHE A 942 -11.76 -13.02 -23.13
CA PHE A 942 -13.00 -12.28 -23.37
C PHE A 942 -13.31 -12.16 -24.87
N PRO A 943 -14.61 -12.03 -25.25
CA PRO A 943 -15.01 -11.83 -26.65
C PRO A 943 -14.49 -10.52 -27.25
N GLU A 944 -14.59 -10.40 -28.57
CA GLU A 944 -14.31 -9.15 -29.30
C GLU A 944 -15.31 -8.05 -28.86
N LEU A 945 -14.89 -6.78 -28.82
CA LEU A 945 -15.72 -5.60 -28.49
C LEU A 945 -16.44 -5.69 -27.12
N SER A 946 -15.89 -6.44 -26.17
CA SER A 946 -16.57 -6.74 -24.89
C SER A 946 -16.21 -5.77 -23.76
N ILE A 947 -15.04 -5.13 -23.82
CA ILE A 947 -14.49 -4.31 -22.74
C ILE A 947 -14.27 -2.87 -23.20
N PRO A 948 -14.82 -1.85 -22.51
CA PRO A 948 -14.51 -0.45 -22.79
C PRO A 948 -13.06 -0.13 -22.42
N TYR A 949 -12.41 0.75 -23.20
CA TYR A 949 -11.02 1.14 -22.99
C TYR A 949 -10.75 1.70 -21.58
N SER A 950 -11.70 2.46 -21.03
CA SER A 950 -11.59 3.09 -19.70
C SER A 950 -11.33 2.09 -18.56
N TRP A 951 -11.68 0.82 -18.73
CA TRP A 951 -11.47 -0.21 -17.70
C TRP A 951 -10.12 -0.92 -17.80
N LEU A 952 -9.35 -0.67 -18.87
CA LEU A 952 -8.09 -1.37 -19.17
C LEU A 952 -7.05 -1.20 -18.04
N SER A 953 -7.00 -0.04 -17.38
CA SER A 953 -6.07 0.23 -16.29
C SER A 953 -6.31 -0.66 -15.05
N VAL A 954 -7.58 -0.86 -14.68
CA VAL A 954 -7.98 -1.73 -13.57
C VAL A 954 -7.73 -3.20 -13.92
N ILE A 955 -8.04 -3.61 -15.15
CA ILE A 955 -7.77 -4.97 -15.64
C ILE A 955 -6.25 -5.25 -15.64
N ALA A 956 -5.42 -4.32 -16.11
CA ALA A 956 -3.96 -4.46 -16.12
C ALA A 956 -3.37 -4.58 -14.71
N ASN A 957 -3.89 -3.80 -13.76
CA ASN A 957 -3.49 -3.89 -12.36
C ASN A 957 -3.98 -5.19 -11.71
N PHE A 958 -5.18 -5.67 -12.05
CA PHE A 958 -5.71 -6.95 -11.59
C PHE A 958 -4.84 -8.12 -12.08
N ALA A 959 -4.50 -8.14 -13.37
CA ALA A 959 -3.57 -9.11 -13.97
C ALA A 959 -2.24 -9.16 -13.19
N ARG A 960 -1.64 -8.00 -12.89
CA ARG A 960 -0.42 -7.88 -12.08
C ARG A 960 -0.59 -8.47 -10.68
N LYS A 961 -1.63 -8.05 -9.94
CA LYS A 961 -1.86 -8.47 -8.54
C LYS A 961 -2.09 -9.98 -8.42
N HIS A 962 -2.74 -10.58 -9.41
CA HIS A 962 -3.13 -11.99 -9.37
C HIS A 962 -2.24 -12.91 -10.20
N GLN A 963 -1.29 -12.36 -10.96
CA GLN A 963 -0.48 -13.11 -11.91
C GLN A 963 -1.35 -13.93 -12.90
N LEU A 964 -2.42 -13.29 -13.38
CA LEU A 964 -3.39 -13.84 -14.34
C LEU A 964 -3.18 -13.19 -15.72
N ALA A 965 -2.96 -13.98 -16.78
CA ALA A 965 -2.94 -13.47 -18.15
C ALA A 965 -4.37 -13.14 -18.61
N ILE A 966 -4.55 -12.00 -19.26
CA ILE A 966 -5.88 -11.54 -19.71
C ILE A 966 -5.81 -11.18 -21.19
N ILE A 967 -6.69 -11.77 -21.99
CA ILE A 967 -6.87 -11.41 -23.40
C ILE A 967 -8.30 -10.92 -23.56
N CYS A 968 -8.46 -9.68 -23.99
CA CYS A 968 -9.78 -9.08 -24.18
C CYS A 968 -9.86 -8.21 -25.43
N GLY A 969 -10.97 -8.34 -26.16
CA GLY A 969 -11.31 -7.41 -27.23
C GLY A 969 -11.84 -6.12 -26.65
N LEU A 970 -11.19 -5.01 -27.01
CA LEU A 970 -11.64 -3.69 -26.61
C LEU A 970 -12.74 -3.21 -27.56
N GLU A 971 -13.71 -2.48 -27.01
CA GLU A 971 -14.63 -1.66 -27.82
C GLU A 971 -13.86 -0.65 -28.68
N HIS A 972 -14.48 -0.17 -29.76
CA HIS A 972 -13.83 0.79 -30.65
C HIS A 972 -13.35 2.03 -29.89
N ILE A 973 -12.07 2.36 -30.08
CA ILE A 973 -11.51 3.63 -29.61
C ILE A 973 -11.52 4.58 -30.80
N VAL A 974 -12.33 5.64 -30.72
CA VAL A 974 -12.41 6.65 -31.77
C VAL A 974 -11.52 7.82 -31.44
N TYR A 975 -10.47 7.98 -32.25
CA TYR A 975 -9.49 9.05 -32.09
C TYR A 975 -10.06 10.41 -32.49
N GLU A 976 -9.35 11.48 -32.18
CA GLU A 976 -9.75 12.85 -32.51
C GLU A 976 -9.81 13.11 -34.03
N ASN A 977 -9.01 12.40 -34.83
CA ASN A 977 -9.08 12.42 -36.30
C ASN A 977 -10.22 11.54 -36.86
N ASN A 978 -11.18 11.13 -36.02
CA ASN A 978 -12.33 10.29 -36.36
C ASN A 978 -11.95 8.93 -36.96
N ILE A 979 -10.82 8.37 -36.52
CA ILE A 979 -10.44 7.00 -36.83
C ILE A 979 -10.91 6.08 -35.72
N ALA A 980 -11.74 5.09 -36.05
CA ALA A 980 -12.15 4.04 -35.12
C ALA A 980 -11.18 2.87 -35.16
N CYS A 981 -10.50 2.62 -34.05
CA CYS A 981 -9.59 1.50 -33.89
C CYS A 981 -10.24 0.37 -33.07
N ASN A 982 -10.32 -0.83 -33.67
CA ASN A 982 -10.70 -2.06 -32.98
C ASN A 982 -9.41 -2.77 -32.51
N TYR A 983 -9.17 -2.78 -31.19
CA TYR A 983 -7.96 -3.32 -30.58
C TYR A 983 -8.23 -4.61 -29.83
N LEU A 984 -7.33 -5.58 -29.99
CA LEU A 984 -7.18 -6.70 -29.08
C LEU A 984 -6.12 -6.36 -28.03
N ALA A 985 -6.47 -6.46 -26.75
CA ALA A 985 -5.53 -6.29 -25.64
C ALA A 985 -5.04 -7.64 -25.14
N THR A 986 -3.72 -7.83 -25.09
CA THR A 986 -3.06 -8.97 -24.45
C THR A 986 -2.26 -8.45 -23.26
N ILE A 987 -2.68 -8.85 -22.06
CA ILE A 987 -2.12 -8.38 -20.79
C ILE A 987 -1.41 -9.55 -20.12
N LEU A 988 -0.08 -9.46 -20.04
CA LEU A 988 0.76 -10.54 -19.54
C LEU A 988 1.42 -10.16 -18.23
N PRO A 989 1.12 -10.85 -17.13
CA PRO A 989 1.76 -10.58 -15.84
C PRO A 989 3.17 -11.17 -15.80
N GLY A 990 4.03 -10.53 -15.03
CA GLY A 990 5.37 -11.01 -14.74
C GLY A 990 5.81 -10.63 -13.33
N LYS A 991 6.94 -11.20 -12.93
CA LYS A 991 7.59 -10.91 -11.65
C LYS A 991 9.08 -10.71 -11.89
N TYR A 992 9.64 -9.71 -11.22
CA TYR A 992 11.07 -9.43 -11.20
C TYR A 992 11.49 -9.12 -9.76
N ASN A 993 12.37 -9.94 -9.17
CA ASN A 993 12.68 -9.92 -7.74
C ASN A 993 11.39 -9.95 -6.90
N ASP A 994 11.19 -8.98 -6.01
CA ASP A 994 9.98 -8.84 -5.19
C ASP A 994 8.86 -8.03 -5.89
N TYR A 995 9.09 -7.54 -7.12
CA TYR A 995 8.15 -6.67 -7.82
C TYR A 995 7.34 -7.45 -8.86
N THR A 996 6.02 -7.38 -8.78
CA THR A 996 5.11 -7.85 -9.82
C THR A 996 4.82 -6.73 -10.82
N TYR A 997 4.74 -7.06 -12.10
CA TYR A 997 4.32 -6.16 -13.17
C TYR A 997 3.36 -6.86 -14.13
N SER A 998 2.82 -6.10 -15.09
CA SER A 998 2.14 -6.63 -16.27
C SER A 998 2.54 -5.81 -17.50
N VAL A 999 2.47 -6.43 -18.67
CA VAL A 999 2.74 -5.82 -19.98
C VAL A 999 1.45 -5.79 -20.75
N VAL A 1000 1.10 -4.62 -21.29
CA VAL A 1000 -0.13 -4.40 -22.07
C VAL A 1000 0.24 -4.26 -23.54
N LYS A 1001 -0.01 -5.31 -24.34
CA LYS A 1001 0.11 -5.27 -25.80
C LYS A 1001 -1.25 -4.98 -26.43
N LEU A 1002 -1.40 -3.84 -27.10
CA LEU A 1002 -2.54 -3.58 -27.98
C LEU A 1002 -2.15 -3.97 -29.40
N ARG A 1003 -3.05 -4.65 -30.10
CA ARG A 1003 -2.90 -5.00 -31.51
C ARG A 1003 -4.14 -4.57 -32.26
N LEU A 1004 -3.96 -3.74 -33.30
CA LEU A 1004 -5.05 -3.34 -34.16
C LEU A 1004 -5.56 -4.54 -34.97
N LYS A 1005 -6.87 -4.64 -35.16
CA LYS A 1005 -7.49 -5.59 -36.08
C LYS A 1005 -6.98 -5.36 -37.51
N ASN A 1006 -6.49 -6.41 -38.16
CA ASN A 1006 -5.94 -6.34 -39.51
C ASN A 1006 -7.03 -6.25 -40.58
N HIS A 1007 -8.10 -7.04 -40.40
CA HIS A 1007 -9.20 -7.14 -41.35
C HIS A 1007 -10.51 -6.77 -40.67
N TYR A 1008 -11.04 -5.58 -40.97
CA TYR A 1008 -12.36 -5.16 -40.52
C TYR A 1008 -13.44 -5.93 -41.30
N ALA A 1009 -14.48 -6.39 -40.62
CA ALA A 1009 -15.55 -7.16 -41.27
C ALA A 1009 -16.41 -6.24 -42.16
N PRO A 1010 -16.97 -6.71 -43.30
CA PRO A 1010 -17.81 -5.88 -44.17
C PRO A 1010 -18.95 -5.13 -43.44
N SER A 1011 -19.63 -5.80 -42.51
CA SER A 1011 -20.69 -5.19 -41.69
C SER A 1011 -20.17 -4.15 -40.70
N GLU A 1012 -18.95 -4.34 -40.18
CA GLU A 1012 -18.28 -3.36 -39.32
C GLU A 1012 -17.90 -2.11 -40.12
N ILE A 1013 -17.39 -2.29 -41.35
CA ILE A 1013 -17.08 -1.21 -42.28
C ILE A 1013 -18.34 -0.39 -42.63
N GLU A 1014 -19.44 -1.06 -42.94
CA GLU A 1014 -20.72 -0.41 -43.26
C GLU A 1014 -21.23 0.41 -42.08
N MET A 1015 -21.18 -0.15 -40.87
CA MET A 1015 -21.57 0.55 -39.64
C MET A 1015 -20.72 1.81 -39.40
N LEU A 1016 -19.39 1.71 -39.47
CA LEU A 1016 -18.49 2.85 -39.24
C LEU A 1016 -18.72 3.96 -40.28
N ARG A 1017 -18.90 3.60 -41.56
CA ARG A 1017 -19.27 4.55 -42.61
C ARG A 1017 -20.60 5.24 -42.34
N GLY A 1018 -21.59 4.49 -41.84
CA GLY A 1018 -22.90 5.03 -41.45
C GLY A 1018 -22.83 6.12 -40.38
N TYR A 1019 -21.81 6.10 -39.52
CA TYR A 1019 -21.55 7.13 -38.49
C TYR A 1019 -20.54 8.21 -38.93
N ASN A 1020 -20.16 8.26 -40.20
CA ASN A 1020 -19.10 9.16 -40.72
C ASN A 1020 -17.75 9.01 -40.02
N ILE A 1021 -17.40 7.77 -39.63
CA ILE A 1021 -16.15 7.44 -38.94
C ILE A 1021 -15.25 6.66 -39.89
N ASN A 1022 -14.00 7.08 -39.97
CA ASN A 1022 -12.99 6.47 -40.82
C ASN A 1022 -12.38 5.25 -40.15
N MET A 1023 -11.92 4.30 -40.97
CA MET A 1023 -11.13 3.16 -40.50
C MET A 1023 -9.65 3.43 -40.72
N PRO A 1024 -8.78 2.82 -39.93
CA PRO A 1024 -7.36 2.71 -40.23
C PRO A 1024 -7.12 2.17 -41.64
N ILE A 1025 -6.15 2.73 -42.35
CA ILE A 1025 -5.78 2.34 -43.70
C ILE A 1025 -4.60 1.36 -43.62
N MET A 1026 -4.79 0.13 -44.08
CA MET A 1026 -3.70 -0.84 -44.13
C MET A 1026 -2.74 -0.47 -45.27
N LYS A 1027 -1.44 -0.33 -44.97
CA LYS A 1027 -0.40 -0.01 -45.94
C LYS A 1027 0.27 -1.27 -46.46
N TYR A 1028 0.32 -1.42 -47.78
CA TYR A 1028 1.19 -2.37 -48.48
C TYR A 1028 2.51 -1.65 -48.82
N LYS A 1029 3.66 -2.26 -48.47
CA LYS A 1029 4.97 -1.61 -48.26
C LYS A 1029 5.60 -0.89 -49.48
N TYR A 1030 4.96 -0.86 -50.66
CA TYR A 1030 5.52 -0.39 -51.94
C TYR A 1030 4.90 0.88 -52.56
N ASN A 1031 4.26 1.77 -51.78
CA ASN A 1031 4.01 3.13 -52.26
C ASN A 1031 5.11 4.10 -51.77
N LYS A 1032 6.00 4.50 -52.70
CA LYS A 1032 6.98 5.60 -52.57
C LYS A 1032 6.26 6.94 -52.35
N ILE A 1033 5.68 7.16 -51.18
CA ILE A 1033 5.17 8.47 -50.77
C ILE A 1033 5.82 8.83 -49.44
N ASN A 1034 6.64 9.87 -49.47
CA ASN A 1034 7.43 10.41 -48.34
C ASN A 1034 6.57 11.12 -47.26
N LYS A 1035 5.26 10.85 -47.18
CA LYS A 1035 4.38 11.39 -46.12
C LYS A 1035 3.77 10.23 -45.34
N ILE A 1036 4.10 10.16 -44.05
CA ILE A 1036 3.50 9.23 -43.09
C ILE A 1036 2.07 9.72 -42.83
N ASN A 1037 1.06 9.01 -43.32
CA ASN A 1037 -0.32 9.27 -42.92
C ASN A 1037 -0.55 8.64 -41.53
N PRO A 1038 -0.97 9.41 -40.51
CA PRO A 1038 -1.22 8.87 -39.16
C PRO A 1038 -2.35 7.82 -39.12
N ALA A 1039 -3.16 7.72 -40.17
CA ALA A 1039 -4.16 6.67 -40.36
C ALA A 1039 -3.60 5.34 -40.88
N GLU A 1040 -2.34 5.30 -41.33
CA GLU A 1040 -1.73 4.11 -41.92
C GLU A 1040 -1.20 3.15 -40.86
N PHE A 1041 -1.43 1.85 -41.05
CA PHE A 1041 -0.81 0.79 -40.24
C PHE A 1041 -0.30 -0.35 -41.12
N VAL A 1042 0.68 -1.10 -40.62
CA VAL A 1042 1.18 -2.31 -41.28
C VAL A 1042 0.49 -3.52 -40.65
N LYS A 1043 0.03 -4.46 -41.49
CA LYS A 1043 -0.56 -5.72 -41.05
C LYS A 1043 0.37 -6.41 -40.05
N GLU A 1044 -0.12 -6.69 -38.84
CA GLU A 1044 0.72 -7.26 -37.79
C GLU A 1044 0.07 -8.41 -36.99
N TYR A 1045 0.91 -9.35 -36.56
CA TYR A 1045 0.57 -10.43 -35.64
C TYR A 1045 1.60 -10.53 -34.52
N ASP A 1046 1.18 -11.00 -33.35
CA ASP A 1046 2.04 -11.11 -32.19
C ASP A 1046 2.29 -12.59 -31.85
N LEU A 1047 3.56 -12.97 -31.66
CA LEU A 1047 3.96 -14.25 -31.09
C LEU A 1047 4.42 -14.01 -29.65
N PHE A 1048 3.69 -14.58 -28.70
CA PHE A 1048 3.97 -14.46 -27.28
C PHE A 1048 4.66 -15.71 -26.75
N ARG A 1049 5.71 -15.52 -25.95
CA ARG A 1049 6.26 -16.54 -25.05
C ARG A 1049 6.08 -16.10 -23.61
N TRP A 1050 5.23 -16.80 -22.87
CA TRP A 1050 4.90 -16.46 -21.48
C TRP A 1050 4.91 -17.72 -20.62
N ASN A 1051 5.79 -17.76 -19.60
CA ASN A 1051 5.96 -18.91 -18.69
C ASN A 1051 6.12 -20.25 -19.44
N GLY A 1052 7.00 -20.28 -20.45
CA GLY A 1052 7.27 -21.48 -21.26
C GLY A 1052 6.27 -21.75 -22.39
N ILE A 1053 5.13 -21.06 -22.44
CA ILE A 1053 4.04 -21.29 -23.41
C ILE A 1053 4.15 -20.32 -24.58
N ASP A 1054 4.12 -20.87 -25.81
CA ASP A 1054 4.10 -20.08 -27.04
C ASP A 1054 2.66 -19.97 -27.56
N PHE A 1055 2.15 -18.76 -27.77
CA PHE A 1055 0.79 -18.56 -28.29
C PHE A 1055 0.64 -17.30 -29.14
N SER A 1056 -0.45 -17.25 -29.91
CA SER A 1056 -0.86 -16.06 -30.68
C SER A 1056 -2.38 -15.87 -30.65
N CYS A 1057 -2.82 -14.66 -30.96
CA CYS A 1057 -4.22 -14.24 -30.84
C CYS A 1057 -4.75 -13.63 -32.15
N TYR A 1058 -5.89 -14.12 -32.60
CA TYR A 1058 -6.66 -13.64 -33.75
C TYR A 1058 -7.91 -12.88 -33.29
N ASN A 1059 -8.26 -11.82 -34.02
CA ASN A 1059 -9.43 -10.99 -33.77
C ASN A 1059 -10.49 -11.23 -34.85
N CYS A 1060 -11.46 -12.09 -34.54
CA CYS A 1060 -12.67 -12.37 -35.31
C CYS A 1060 -12.45 -12.60 -36.81
N PHE A 1061 -12.71 -11.60 -37.67
CA PHE A 1061 -12.72 -11.74 -39.13
C PHE A 1061 -11.34 -12.14 -39.71
N GLU A 1062 -10.26 -11.93 -38.97
CA GLU A 1062 -8.92 -12.45 -39.31
C GLU A 1062 -8.89 -13.97 -39.48
N LEU A 1063 -9.73 -14.70 -38.74
CA LEU A 1063 -9.88 -16.16 -38.87
C LEU A 1063 -10.50 -16.59 -40.20
N SER A 1064 -11.04 -15.68 -41.02
CA SER A 1064 -11.49 -16.02 -42.37
C SER A 1064 -10.33 -16.08 -43.38
N SER A 1065 -9.21 -15.39 -43.12
CA SER A 1065 -8.03 -15.43 -44.00
C SER A 1065 -7.29 -16.75 -43.84
N LEU A 1066 -7.19 -17.54 -44.90
CA LEU A 1066 -6.43 -18.80 -44.90
C LEU A 1066 -4.93 -18.53 -44.67
N ASN A 1067 -4.39 -17.50 -45.32
CA ASN A 1067 -2.97 -17.13 -45.22
C ASN A 1067 -2.58 -16.73 -43.79
N ASP A 1068 -3.47 -16.02 -43.09
CA ASP A 1068 -3.17 -15.47 -41.77
C ASP A 1068 -3.23 -16.55 -40.68
N ARG A 1069 -4.14 -17.52 -40.84
CA ARG A 1069 -4.30 -18.64 -39.90
C ARG A 1069 -3.12 -19.61 -39.92
N GLY A 1070 -2.47 -19.79 -41.07
CA GLY A 1070 -1.32 -20.69 -41.21
C GLY A 1070 0.01 -20.12 -40.66
N LEU A 1071 0.07 -18.83 -40.29
CA LEU A 1071 1.31 -18.12 -39.96
C LEU A 1071 2.15 -18.80 -38.89
N PHE A 1072 1.51 -19.39 -37.88
CA PHE A 1072 2.19 -19.91 -36.69
C PHE A 1072 2.34 -21.44 -36.66
N MET A 1073 2.22 -22.12 -37.80
CA MET A 1073 2.46 -23.57 -37.88
C MET A 1073 3.84 -23.93 -37.31
N SER A 1074 3.88 -24.87 -36.36
CA SER A 1074 5.08 -25.28 -35.60
C SER A 1074 5.61 -24.29 -34.54
N TYR A 1075 5.10 -23.05 -34.48
CA TYR A 1075 5.61 -22.00 -33.57
C TYR A 1075 4.84 -21.85 -32.25
N VAL A 1076 3.62 -22.36 -32.18
CA VAL A 1076 2.71 -22.15 -31.04
C VAL A 1076 2.21 -23.46 -30.43
N ASP A 1077 1.85 -23.41 -29.15
CA ASP A 1077 1.11 -24.46 -28.43
C ASP A 1077 -0.39 -24.15 -28.38
N LEU A 1078 -0.73 -22.86 -28.43
CA LEU A 1078 -2.09 -22.36 -28.29
C LEU A 1078 -2.34 -21.23 -29.30
N LEU A 1079 -3.49 -21.28 -29.96
CA LEU A 1079 -4.08 -20.15 -30.68
C LEU A 1079 -5.34 -19.69 -29.98
N ILE A 1080 -5.57 -18.38 -29.96
CA ILE A 1080 -6.70 -17.76 -29.29
C ILE A 1080 -7.53 -16.98 -30.31
N GLY A 1081 -8.83 -17.19 -30.33
CA GLY A 1081 -9.79 -16.39 -31.10
C GLY A 1081 -10.68 -15.57 -30.17
N SER A 1082 -10.55 -14.25 -30.22
CA SER A 1082 -11.53 -13.32 -29.64
C SER A 1082 -12.52 -12.95 -30.75
N VAL A 1083 -13.79 -13.30 -30.59
CA VAL A 1083 -14.78 -13.32 -31.68
C VAL A 1083 -16.05 -12.59 -31.26
N HIS A 1084 -16.66 -11.90 -32.22
CA HIS A 1084 -18.03 -11.42 -32.13
C HIS A 1084 -18.69 -11.64 -33.50
N ASN A 1085 -19.13 -12.88 -33.76
CA ASN A 1085 -19.62 -13.28 -35.07
C ASN A 1085 -20.86 -14.19 -34.99
N LYS A 1086 -21.80 -13.94 -35.90
CA LYS A 1086 -23.08 -14.66 -36.02
C LYS A 1086 -22.96 -15.96 -36.83
N ASP A 1087 -21.97 -16.10 -37.71
CA ASP A 1087 -21.73 -17.32 -38.49
C ASP A 1087 -20.94 -18.36 -37.67
N VAL A 1088 -21.63 -18.89 -36.66
CA VAL A 1088 -21.04 -19.80 -35.67
C VAL A 1088 -20.55 -21.10 -36.34
N ASN A 1089 -21.30 -21.65 -37.29
CA ASN A 1089 -20.96 -22.91 -37.95
C ASN A 1089 -19.67 -22.78 -38.79
N HIS A 1090 -19.54 -21.68 -39.55
CA HIS A 1090 -18.33 -21.45 -40.32
C HIS A 1090 -17.09 -21.36 -39.43
N TYR A 1091 -17.16 -20.55 -38.36
CA TYR A 1091 -16.07 -20.42 -37.39
C TYR A 1091 -15.77 -21.72 -36.67
N SER A 1092 -16.80 -22.50 -36.36
CA SER A 1092 -16.63 -23.81 -35.74
C SER A 1092 -15.83 -24.76 -36.65
N ASN A 1093 -16.13 -24.79 -37.95
CA ASN A 1093 -15.35 -25.59 -38.90
C ASN A 1093 -13.91 -25.09 -39.02
N ILE A 1094 -13.70 -23.76 -39.04
CA ILE A 1094 -12.38 -23.14 -39.14
C ILE A 1094 -11.49 -23.57 -37.97
N ILE A 1095 -11.98 -23.48 -36.74
CA ILE A 1095 -11.16 -23.73 -35.55
C ILE A 1095 -10.82 -25.21 -35.39
N GLU A 1096 -11.74 -26.10 -35.78
CA GLU A 1096 -11.46 -27.53 -35.76
C GLU A 1096 -10.39 -27.92 -36.77
N SER A 1097 -10.45 -27.33 -37.97
CA SER A 1097 -9.40 -27.47 -38.98
C SER A 1097 -8.09 -26.93 -38.43
N LEU A 1098 -8.11 -25.69 -37.94
CA LEU A 1098 -6.92 -24.97 -37.52
C LEU A 1098 -6.18 -25.66 -36.37
N SER A 1099 -6.92 -26.21 -35.40
CA SER A 1099 -6.31 -27.00 -34.31
C SER A 1099 -5.52 -28.19 -34.86
N ARG A 1100 -5.97 -28.83 -35.94
CA ARG A 1100 -5.27 -29.96 -36.60
C ARG A 1100 -4.16 -29.50 -37.55
N ASP A 1101 -4.41 -28.46 -38.33
CA ASP A 1101 -3.52 -27.99 -39.40
C ASP A 1101 -2.30 -27.24 -38.85
N VAL A 1102 -2.45 -26.48 -37.76
CA VAL A 1102 -1.32 -25.90 -37.01
C VAL A 1102 -0.79 -26.88 -35.96
N HIS A 1103 -1.60 -27.89 -35.63
CA HIS A 1103 -1.35 -28.90 -34.59
C HIS A 1103 -1.15 -28.30 -33.20
N CYS A 1104 -2.08 -27.46 -32.76
CA CYS A 1104 -2.04 -26.78 -31.47
C CYS A 1104 -3.41 -26.82 -30.77
N TYR A 1105 -3.46 -26.46 -29.50
CA TYR A 1105 -4.74 -26.14 -28.86
C TYR A 1105 -5.33 -24.86 -29.48
N PHE A 1106 -6.65 -24.76 -29.52
CA PHE A 1106 -7.33 -23.53 -29.94
C PHE A 1106 -8.40 -23.16 -28.92
N ALA A 1107 -8.36 -21.94 -28.40
CA ALA A 1107 -9.38 -21.41 -27.50
C ALA A 1107 -10.16 -20.27 -28.18
N GLN A 1108 -11.48 -20.39 -28.30
CA GLN A 1108 -12.35 -19.36 -28.85
C GLN A 1108 -13.28 -18.83 -27.77
N VAL A 1109 -13.42 -17.50 -27.74
CA VAL A 1109 -14.45 -16.80 -26.98
C VAL A 1109 -15.28 -15.93 -27.91
N ASN A 1110 -16.60 -16.13 -27.87
CA ASN A 1110 -17.60 -15.42 -28.65
C ASN A 1110 -18.71 -14.88 -27.71
N ASN A 1111 -19.53 -13.95 -28.19
CA ASN A 1111 -20.72 -13.49 -27.44
C ASN A 1111 -21.54 -14.72 -26.99
N SER A 1112 -21.90 -14.78 -25.69
CA SER A 1112 -22.68 -15.86 -25.09
C SER A 1112 -23.97 -16.20 -25.84
N LYS A 1113 -24.69 -15.19 -26.36
CA LYS A 1113 -25.93 -15.34 -27.14
C LYS A 1113 -25.71 -16.02 -28.49
N LEU A 1114 -24.55 -15.81 -29.11
CA LEU A 1114 -24.19 -16.43 -30.38
C LEU A 1114 -23.61 -17.82 -30.14
N GLY A 1115 -22.74 -17.96 -29.13
CA GLY A 1115 -22.20 -19.24 -28.66
C GLY A 1115 -20.97 -19.74 -29.41
N ASP A 1116 -20.70 -21.04 -29.28
CA ASP A 1116 -19.45 -21.73 -29.66
C ASP A 1116 -18.20 -21.22 -28.93
N ASN A 1117 -18.38 -20.90 -27.65
CA ASN A 1117 -17.28 -20.67 -26.71
C ASN A 1117 -16.63 -22.01 -26.39
N ARG A 1118 -15.34 -22.20 -26.69
CA ARG A 1118 -14.73 -23.53 -26.60
C ARG A 1118 -13.21 -23.56 -26.50
N ILE A 1119 -12.69 -24.69 -26.02
CA ILE A 1119 -11.28 -25.05 -26.07
C ILE A 1119 -11.18 -26.39 -26.79
N VAL A 1120 -10.42 -26.42 -27.89
CA VAL A 1120 -10.26 -27.57 -28.77
C VAL A 1120 -8.80 -28.02 -28.80
N ALA A 1121 -8.60 -29.33 -28.92
CA ALA A 1121 -7.30 -29.97 -29.06
C ALA A 1121 -7.22 -30.75 -30.39
N PRO A 1122 -6.00 -31.02 -30.92
CA PRO A 1122 -5.79 -31.82 -32.13
C PRO A 1122 -6.03 -33.31 -31.86
N LYS A 1123 -7.25 -33.67 -31.48
CA LYS A 1123 -7.66 -35.02 -31.08
C LYS A 1123 -8.80 -35.55 -31.96
N LYS A 1124 -9.17 -36.80 -31.71
CA LYS A 1124 -10.36 -37.44 -32.31
C LYS A 1124 -11.61 -36.66 -31.92
N THR A 1125 -12.63 -36.69 -32.77
CA THR A 1125 -13.86 -35.88 -32.65
C THR A 1125 -14.51 -35.94 -31.27
N VAL A 1126 -14.56 -37.12 -30.64
CA VAL A 1126 -15.18 -37.32 -29.32
C VAL A 1126 -14.39 -36.66 -28.18
N GLN A 1127 -13.10 -36.40 -28.37
CA GLN A 1127 -12.17 -35.91 -27.34
C GLN A 1127 -11.55 -34.55 -27.68
N LYS A 1128 -11.90 -33.96 -28.83
CA LYS A 1128 -11.31 -32.71 -29.30
C LYS A 1128 -11.74 -31.54 -28.44
N ASN A 1129 -13.01 -31.50 -28.02
CA ASN A 1129 -13.54 -30.43 -27.20
C ASN A 1129 -13.19 -30.71 -25.73
N ILE A 1130 -12.28 -29.90 -25.17
CA ILE A 1130 -12.01 -29.86 -23.73
C ILE A 1130 -13.16 -29.17 -23.01
N LEU A 1131 -13.73 -28.16 -23.67
CA LEU A 1131 -14.83 -27.33 -23.22
C LEU A 1131 -15.59 -26.84 -24.46
N GLN A 1132 -16.92 -26.82 -24.42
CA GLN A 1132 -17.76 -26.12 -25.42
C GLN A 1132 -19.10 -25.70 -24.79
N ILE A 1133 -19.52 -24.45 -24.99
CA ILE A 1133 -20.83 -23.93 -24.56
C ILE A 1133 -21.44 -23.02 -25.63
N THR A 1134 -22.77 -23.03 -25.71
CA THR A 1134 -23.57 -22.18 -26.61
C THR A 1134 -24.82 -21.71 -25.87
N GLY A 1135 -25.12 -20.41 -25.93
CA GLY A 1135 -26.30 -19.81 -25.29
C GLY A 1135 -26.22 -19.73 -23.76
N GLY A 1136 -27.16 -18.99 -23.17
CA GLY A 1136 -27.26 -18.78 -21.72
C GLY A 1136 -27.70 -17.34 -21.40
N GLN A 1137 -28.44 -17.16 -20.30
CA GLN A 1137 -28.81 -15.82 -19.80
C GLN A 1137 -27.82 -15.30 -18.75
N ASN A 1138 -27.18 -16.21 -18.02
CA ASN A 1138 -26.26 -15.88 -16.95
C ASN A 1138 -24.84 -15.71 -17.50
N ASP A 1139 -24.18 -14.63 -17.11
CA ASP A 1139 -22.74 -14.48 -17.31
C ASP A 1139 -22.03 -15.55 -16.47
N THR A 1140 -21.19 -16.37 -17.10
CA THR A 1140 -20.52 -17.48 -16.40
C THR A 1140 -19.05 -17.62 -16.78
N LEU A 1141 -18.30 -18.27 -15.90
CA LEU A 1141 -16.89 -18.58 -16.10
C LEU A 1141 -16.74 -20.08 -16.29
N LEU A 1142 -16.09 -20.48 -17.38
CA LEU A 1142 -15.79 -21.88 -17.67
C LEU A 1142 -14.28 -22.09 -17.71
N ILE A 1143 -13.79 -23.18 -17.14
CA ILE A 1143 -12.35 -23.46 -17.08
C ILE A 1143 -12.05 -24.76 -17.81
N GLY A 1144 -11.12 -24.69 -18.75
CA GLY A 1144 -10.50 -25.86 -19.36
C GLY A 1144 -9.01 -25.90 -19.01
N GLU A 1145 -8.49 -27.10 -18.74
CA GLU A 1145 -7.05 -27.33 -18.55
C GLU A 1145 -6.46 -27.96 -19.82
N ILE A 1146 -5.37 -27.38 -20.33
CA ILE A 1146 -4.62 -27.92 -21.47
C ILE A 1146 -3.24 -28.39 -21.01
N ASP A 1147 -2.72 -29.45 -21.63
CA ASP A 1147 -1.43 -30.06 -21.29
C ASP A 1147 -0.43 -29.77 -22.42
N ILE A 1148 0.46 -28.82 -22.18
CA ILE A 1148 1.43 -28.30 -23.15
C ILE A 1148 2.58 -29.28 -23.30
N LEU A 1149 3.08 -29.81 -22.18
CA LEU A 1149 4.17 -30.78 -22.19
C LEU A 1149 3.79 -32.02 -22.98
N LYS A 1150 2.62 -32.60 -22.71
CA LYS A 1150 2.14 -33.78 -23.41
C LYS A 1150 1.94 -33.55 -24.91
N LEU A 1151 1.47 -32.36 -25.31
CA LEU A 1151 1.35 -32.01 -26.72
C LEU A 1151 2.73 -31.97 -27.39
N ARG A 1152 3.71 -31.28 -26.78
CA ARG A 1152 5.07 -31.15 -27.31
C ARG A 1152 5.79 -32.51 -27.38
N GLU A 1153 5.67 -33.34 -26.35
CA GLU A 1153 6.22 -34.71 -26.33
C GLU A 1153 5.65 -35.56 -27.47
N PHE A 1154 4.34 -35.49 -27.73
CA PHE A 1154 3.72 -36.17 -28.86
C PHE A 1154 4.24 -35.63 -30.21
N GLN A 1155 4.36 -34.31 -30.36
CA GLN A 1155 4.84 -33.70 -31.60
C GLN A 1155 6.32 -34.03 -31.92
N LEU A 1156 7.14 -34.36 -30.92
CA LEU A 1156 8.52 -34.80 -31.13
C LEU A 1156 8.60 -36.19 -31.78
N GLN A 1157 7.68 -37.08 -31.43
CA GLN A 1157 7.66 -38.46 -31.90
C GLN A 1157 7.62 -38.55 -33.42
N ASP A 1158 8.31 -39.53 -34.01
CA ASP A 1158 8.16 -39.85 -35.43
C ASP A 1158 6.77 -40.38 -35.78
N TYR A 1159 6.37 -40.24 -37.04
CA TYR A 1159 5.02 -40.51 -37.49
C TYR A 1159 4.51 -41.91 -37.08
N ASN A 1160 5.37 -42.93 -37.17
CA ASN A 1160 5.03 -44.30 -36.76
C ASN A 1160 4.72 -44.42 -35.26
N LEU A 1161 5.44 -43.67 -34.42
CA LEU A 1161 5.17 -43.64 -32.98
C LEU A 1161 3.89 -42.85 -32.68
N GLN A 1162 3.65 -41.75 -33.39
CA GLN A 1162 2.40 -40.98 -33.28
C GLN A 1162 1.17 -41.80 -33.69
N LEU A 1163 1.27 -42.71 -34.65
CA LEU A 1163 0.18 -43.60 -35.03
C LEU A 1163 -0.19 -44.60 -33.91
N ASN A 1164 0.80 -45.03 -33.13
CA ASN A 1164 0.60 -45.93 -32.00
C ASN A 1164 0.06 -45.19 -30.77
N ASP A 1165 0.41 -43.91 -30.61
CA ASP A 1165 -0.09 -43.04 -29.54
C ASP A 1165 -1.48 -42.48 -29.89
N LYS A 1166 -2.53 -42.99 -29.21
CA LYS A 1166 -3.92 -42.57 -29.44
C LYS A 1166 -4.29 -41.23 -28.76
N SER A 1167 -3.34 -40.53 -28.14
CA SER A 1167 -3.61 -39.30 -27.37
C SER A 1167 -3.91 -38.07 -28.23
N TYR A 1168 -3.29 -37.94 -29.40
CA TYR A 1168 -3.52 -36.88 -30.39
C TYR A 1168 -3.62 -37.46 -31.81
N LYS A 1169 -4.04 -36.64 -32.77
CA LYS A 1169 -3.93 -36.96 -34.20
C LYS A 1169 -2.49 -36.70 -34.68
N PRO A 1170 -1.98 -37.43 -35.69
CA PRO A 1170 -0.63 -37.19 -36.19
C PRO A 1170 -0.40 -35.75 -36.66
N THR A 1171 0.84 -35.29 -36.57
CA THR A 1171 1.23 -33.96 -37.04
C THR A 1171 1.03 -33.82 -38.56
N PRO A 1172 0.61 -32.64 -39.05
CA PRO A 1172 0.36 -32.39 -40.46
C PRO A 1172 1.66 -32.41 -41.29
N PRO A 1173 1.56 -32.53 -42.63
CA PRO A 1173 2.70 -32.32 -43.51
C PRO A 1173 3.38 -30.97 -43.22
N GLU A 1174 4.70 -30.90 -43.39
CA GLU A 1174 5.51 -29.68 -43.17
C GLU A 1174 5.61 -29.19 -41.70
N PHE A 1175 5.05 -29.91 -40.73
CA PHE A 1175 5.30 -29.62 -39.31
C PHE A 1175 6.79 -29.77 -38.98
N ASN A 1176 7.42 -28.69 -38.51
CA ASN A 1176 8.86 -28.60 -38.36
C ASN A 1176 9.30 -28.93 -36.92
N LYS A 1177 9.80 -30.14 -36.74
CA LYS A 1177 10.29 -30.65 -35.45
C LYS A 1177 11.54 -29.92 -34.92
N ASN A 1178 12.35 -29.30 -35.78
CA ASN A 1178 13.53 -28.56 -35.32
C ASN A 1178 13.11 -27.29 -34.58
N ILE A 1179 12.05 -26.63 -35.05
CA ILE A 1179 11.45 -25.48 -34.35
C ILE A 1179 10.90 -25.92 -33.00
N LEU A 1180 10.20 -27.05 -32.94
CA LEU A 1180 9.74 -27.63 -31.67
C LEU A 1180 10.90 -27.92 -30.71
N LYS A 1181 12.00 -28.53 -31.19
CA LYS A 1181 13.20 -28.77 -30.36
C LYS A 1181 13.79 -27.46 -29.81
N LEU A 1182 13.80 -26.38 -30.59
CA LEU A 1182 14.23 -25.05 -30.10
C LEU A 1182 13.29 -24.48 -29.04
N ARG A 1183 11.99 -24.78 -29.13
CA ARG A 1183 10.98 -24.40 -28.14
C ARG A 1183 11.12 -25.23 -26.85
N MET A 1184 11.56 -26.48 -26.93
CA MET A 1184 11.78 -27.39 -25.80
C MET A 1184 13.16 -27.31 -25.14
N ASN A 1185 14.23 -26.98 -25.88
CA ASN A 1185 15.61 -26.91 -25.36
C ASN A 1185 15.90 -25.65 -24.53
N ARG A 1186 14.86 -24.95 -24.13
CA ARG A 1186 14.95 -23.86 -23.16
C ARG A 1186 14.16 -24.31 -21.95
N PRO A 1187 14.66 -24.03 -20.73
CA PRO A 1187 13.93 -24.38 -19.52
C PRO A 1187 12.46 -23.98 -19.70
N LEU A 1188 11.60 -24.95 -19.34
CA LEU A 1188 10.25 -25.26 -19.80
C LEU A 1188 9.20 -24.19 -19.49
#